data_AF-A0A484HFH8-F1
#
_entry.id   AF-A0A484HFH8-F1
#
_cell.length_a   1.000
_cell.length_b   1.000
_cell.length_c   1.000
_cell.angle_alpha   90.00
_cell.angle_beta   90.00
_cell.angle_gamma   90.00
#
_symmetry.space_group_name_H-M   'P 1'
#
loop_
_entity.id
_entity.type
_entity.pdbx_description
1 polymer ?
#
loop_
_entity_poly.entity_id
_entity_poly.type
_entity_poly.pdbx_seq_one_letter_code
_entity_poly.pdbx_strand_id
1 'polypeptide(L)'
;MIHFFKLEQRIMLDAVGLAADFDFDDSDHDLAGGGSEFSELPDGYDRPISKDDSNESPRLLVIADNIQDRGDLAAAAAGGVSVMVYDFESADLKNLADRIEEELDGRPSASIALATHGWGPGKFEPAKGKTVSAGALSHDAEIRSFFEKMGALAGEKGRIDLLACGLAAGEEGALFMKAVSETAGAHVAASDDVTGNEAAGGDFEMETDGASAADIYFRMESLSAFDSLLGNGDFKDSGQNLGSAYSRGTALGDLDGDGDLDAFVANENQANRVWINNGSGTFTDSGQSLGTWHSHGVALGDLDGDGDLDAFSPNTAQGDRVWMNDGSGNFTDSGQSLGNYNGTDAALGDLDGDGDLDAFVTHHTGQGDRVWINDGSGTFTDSGQSLETLDSFGVELGDLDGDGDLDAFVANYWEQGNRVWLNNGSGTFTDSGQSLGSYYSFGVKLGDVDGDNDLDAFVANYGQGNRVWLNNGSGTFTDSGQSIGSSQSVGLDLGDVDVDGDLDVFVANDPGRPNKVWKNDGSGTFTDSGQSLGSYDSHDAALGDLDGDGDLDAFATNYTGQGNRVWINNDSPAITSANAFNSVEEQTVVATLSATDADGDAVVWSVSGGADQGKFSINASTGALTFLSAPDFDIPGDSDADNVYEVQVTASDGTLGAAQTISVTVTDTVETPVIVSLENLTVVENTVSVPFSATDPSGLSLTCVITGGADQARFVAEGAGFRFISPPTYRGLGDANADNVYEVSVSVTNGVFTVYQDIRISLGDDNSPPAITSPASASAPEGSLSAGTVTASDPDGGTLLYSVSGGADQALFSIGRLSGALTFKTAPDFENPADANSDNAHEVEVTVSDRKNAVSQLISVTVSNVDEAPVITGLSPATATENAVSGPTVSASDPEGGAVTYAVSGGADAGRFSIDPNSGALTFNAAPDYESPGDADGNNRHEVEITASDGSLSSRRAFSIAVTGVNEFSPVITSPAEARVYKDSAFVLNAAATDPDGDTLTWSVSGGADQGKFSIDPSSGALGFLSVPDVRNPEDADADNIYEVEITADDGTFFAARTVRAAVTDVAEPKPEPEPSPVIPPAPFRRPASVNATDTGGNQAAADQAIPPNSAPDFSTPFSPDHGGGERISGLARNLALDLIPEGGVTLGRIRQGGFSPADSPGPGKAPQNGNAALQSLEGRIQGFNVDIPGAEGGDLESWFF
;
A
#
# COMPACT_ATOMS: atom_id res chain seq x y z
N MET A 1 64.13 -44.65 22.39
CA MET A 1 64.31 -46.04 22.88
C MET A 1 62.96 -46.73 22.93
N ILE A 2 62.92 -48.03 23.23
CA ILE A 2 61.73 -48.83 23.58
C ILE A 2 60.75 -48.06 24.48
N HIS A 3 59.46 -48.00 24.12
CA HIS A 3 58.37 -48.53 24.95
C HIS A 3 57.15 -48.88 24.07
N PHE A 4 56.20 -49.65 24.61
CA PHE A 4 55.25 -50.45 23.82
C PHE A 4 53.96 -50.72 24.60
N PHE A 5 52.79 -50.50 24.00
CA PHE A 5 51.51 -51.11 24.41
C PHE A 5 50.67 -51.46 23.18
N LYS A 6 49.66 -52.33 23.33
CA LYS A 6 49.05 -53.05 22.19
C LYS A 6 47.71 -53.74 22.52
N LEU A 7 46.60 -53.24 22.00
CA LEU A 7 45.32 -53.97 21.83
C LEU A 7 44.75 -53.53 20.45
N GLU A 8 44.51 -54.37 19.44
CA GLU A 8 43.62 -55.55 19.32
C GLU A 8 42.11 -55.18 19.41
N GLN A 9 41.21 -55.56 18.48
CA GLN A 9 41.17 -56.70 17.53
C GLN A 9 40.53 -56.38 16.14
N ARG A 10 40.74 -57.28 15.15
CA ARG A 10 39.95 -57.41 13.89
C ARG A 10 39.10 -58.69 13.93
N ILE A 11 37.89 -58.73 13.33
CA ILE A 11 37.32 -59.92 12.62
C ILE A 11 36.38 -59.49 11.45
N MET A 12 36.46 -60.27 10.36
CA MET A 12 35.70 -60.34 9.08
C MET A 12 34.16 -60.18 9.09
N LEU A 13 33.58 -59.83 7.92
CA LEU A 13 32.74 -60.77 7.12
C LEU A 13 32.71 -60.40 5.60
N ASP A 14 32.18 -61.28 4.74
CA ASP A 14 32.38 -61.33 3.27
C ASP A 14 31.18 -60.89 2.38
N ALA A 15 31.51 -60.29 1.21
CA ALA A 15 30.85 -60.39 -0.13
C ALA A 15 29.36 -59.93 -0.31
N VAL A 16 28.86 -59.50 -1.49
CA VAL A 16 28.94 -60.08 -2.86
C VAL A 16 28.57 -59.05 -3.96
N GLY A 17 29.33 -59.01 -5.09
CA GLY A 17 28.91 -58.76 -6.50
C GLY A 17 28.21 -57.43 -6.89
N LEU A 18 28.16 -56.97 -8.15
CA LEU A 18 28.73 -57.38 -9.45
C LEU A 18 29.21 -56.06 -10.15
N ALA A 19 30.32 -55.94 -10.89
CA ALA A 19 30.87 -56.73 -12.00
C ALA A 19 30.18 -56.50 -13.38
N ALA A 20 30.59 -55.43 -14.09
CA ALA A 20 30.62 -55.27 -15.55
C ALA A 20 31.38 -53.99 -15.97
N ASP A 21 31.85 -53.76 -17.20
CA ASP A 21 32.70 -54.61 -18.08
C ASP A 21 33.18 -53.77 -19.29
N PHE A 22 34.50 -53.63 -19.53
CA PHE A 22 35.15 -53.31 -20.83
C PHE A 22 34.84 -51.91 -21.49
N ASP A 23 35.62 -51.34 -22.43
CA ASP A 23 36.91 -51.74 -23.06
C ASP A 23 37.81 -50.51 -23.41
N PHE A 24 38.94 -50.80 -24.06
CA PHE A 24 40.10 -49.98 -24.47
C PHE A 24 39.96 -48.97 -25.65
N ASP A 25 41.11 -48.33 -25.94
CA ASP A 25 41.62 -47.74 -27.20
C ASP A 25 41.31 -46.25 -27.51
N ASP A 26 42.23 -45.47 -28.11
CA ASP A 26 43.60 -45.76 -28.64
C ASP A 26 44.58 -44.57 -28.37
N SER A 27 45.78 -44.64 -28.93
CA SER A 27 47.03 -44.00 -28.46
C SER A 27 47.67 -42.99 -29.46
N ASP A 28 48.99 -42.76 -29.29
CA ASP A 28 49.94 -41.93 -30.06
C ASP A 28 49.87 -40.39 -29.88
N HIS A 29 50.92 -39.76 -29.32
CA HIS A 29 52.25 -39.41 -29.91
C HIS A 29 52.17 -38.24 -30.93
N ASP A 30 53.09 -37.27 -30.96
CA ASP A 30 54.54 -37.38 -30.67
C ASP A 30 55.21 -36.07 -30.16
N LEU A 31 56.55 -36.08 -30.02
CA LEU A 31 57.35 -35.15 -29.19
C LEU A 31 58.04 -33.96 -29.91
N ALA A 32 58.38 -32.96 -29.07
CA ALA A 32 59.68 -32.25 -28.98
C ALA A 32 59.90 -30.83 -29.57
N GLY A 33 60.15 -29.88 -28.65
CA GLY A 33 61.10 -28.76 -28.79
C GLY A 33 60.49 -27.40 -29.19
N GLY A 34 60.89 -26.26 -28.61
CA GLY A 34 61.86 -26.04 -27.51
C GLY A 34 62.68 -24.76 -27.70
N GLY A 35 62.34 -23.69 -26.99
CA GLY A 35 63.03 -22.39 -26.99
C GLY A 35 62.26 -21.38 -26.13
N SER A 36 62.97 -20.59 -25.33
CA SER A 36 62.40 -19.77 -24.24
C SER A 36 62.00 -18.35 -24.64
N GLU A 37 60.83 -17.92 -24.18
CA GLU A 37 60.53 -16.53 -23.78
C GLU A 37 59.39 -16.58 -22.72
N PHE A 38 59.18 -15.50 -21.96
CA PHE A 38 58.16 -15.43 -20.89
C PHE A 38 56.78 -15.05 -21.45
N SER A 39 55.79 -15.94 -21.39
CA SER A 39 54.36 -15.60 -21.32
C SER A 39 53.51 -16.81 -20.88
N GLU A 40 52.33 -16.49 -20.32
CA GLU A 40 51.11 -17.32 -20.21
C GLU A 40 51.14 -18.61 -19.35
N LEU A 41 50.14 -18.69 -18.45
CA LEU A 41 49.66 -19.93 -17.82
C LEU A 41 49.03 -20.86 -18.89
N PRO A 42 48.91 -22.18 -18.66
CA PRO A 42 48.52 -23.11 -19.72
C PRO A 42 47.06 -22.93 -20.19
N ASP A 43 46.90 -22.68 -21.50
CA ASP A 43 45.62 -22.67 -22.23
C ASP A 43 44.76 -23.92 -21.90
N GLY A 44 43.75 -23.74 -21.05
CA GLY A 44 42.83 -24.80 -20.65
C GLY A 44 41.50 -24.32 -20.05
N TYR A 45 41.53 -23.20 -19.34
CA TYR A 45 40.44 -22.78 -18.44
C TYR A 45 39.88 -21.37 -18.68
N ASP A 46 40.32 -20.67 -19.73
CA ASP A 46 39.88 -19.30 -20.05
C ASP A 46 38.42 -19.24 -20.57
N ARG A 47 37.46 -19.17 -19.63
CA ARG A 47 36.07 -18.70 -19.82
C ARG A 47 35.45 -18.19 -18.51
N PRO A 48 35.03 -16.92 -18.44
CA PRO A 48 34.09 -16.46 -17.41
C PRO A 48 32.74 -17.19 -17.55
N ILE A 49 32.22 -17.73 -16.44
CA ILE A 49 30.88 -18.34 -16.38
C ILE A 49 29.86 -17.26 -16.05
N SER A 50 28.77 -17.18 -16.82
CA SER A 50 27.79 -16.09 -16.69
C SER A 50 26.67 -16.40 -15.68
N LYS A 51 25.84 -15.40 -15.38
CA LYS A 51 24.62 -15.54 -14.56
C LYS A 51 23.48 -16.31 -15.29
N ASP A 52 23.62 -16.62 -16.59
CA ASP A 52 22.55 -17.14 -17.46
C ASP A 52 22.74 -18.62 -17.89
N ASP A 53 23.81 -19.30 -17.44
CA ASP A 53 24.11 -20.72 -17.72
C ASP A 53 23.23 -21.69 -16.91
N SER A 54 21.92 -21.51 -17.07
CA SER A 54 20.81 -22.03 -16.26
C SER A 54 20.53 -23.55 -16.39
N ASN A 55 21.53 -24.39 -16.68
CA ASN A 55 21.34 -25.84 -16.85
C ASN A 55 22.58 -26.74 -16.59
N GLU A 56 23.73 -26.25 -16.11
CA GLU A 56 24.90 -27.10 -15.80
C GLU A 56 25.44 -26.88 -14.37
N SER A 57 25.18 -27.87 -13.50
CA SER A 57 25.59 -27.99 -12.08
C SER A 57 25.06 -26.94 -11.08
N PRO A 58 24.92 -27.29 -9.78
CA PRO A 58 24.57 -26.33 -8.73
C PRO A 58 25.71 -25.34 -8.45
N ARG A 59 25.43 -24.24 -7.75
CA ARG A 59 26.44 -23.43 -7.04
C ARG A 59 26.17 -23.52 -5.55
N LEU A 60 27.21 -23.51 -4.72
CA LEU A 60 27.09 -23.52 -3.27
C LEU A 60 27.86 -22.34 -2.67
N LEU A 61 27.22 -21.63 -1.74
CA LEU A 61 27.83 -20.62 -0.89
C LEU A 61 27.85 -21.15 0.55
N VAL A 62 29.05 -21.39 1.09
CA VAL A 62 29.27 -21.86 2.46
C VAL A 62 29.70 -20.66 3.30
N ILE A 63 28.97 -20.33 4.36
CA ILE A 63 29.18 -19.11 5.17
C ILE A 63 29.51 -19.51 6.61
N ALA A 64 30.65 -19.06 7.12
CA ALA A 64 31.02 -19.19 8.53
C ALA A 64 30.11 -18.32 9.40
N ASP A 65 29.71 -18.79 10.58
CA ASP A 65 28.73 -18.08 11.41
C ASP A 65 29.29 -16.97 12.31
N ASN A 66 30.61 -16.78 12.31
CA ASN A 66 31.30 -15.59 12.82
C ASN A 66 31.28 -14.40 11.84
N ILE A 67 30.71 -14.54 10.63
CA ILE A 67 30.44 -13.40 9.75
C ILE A 67 29.29 -12.54 10.32
N GLN A 68 29.55 -11.26 10.55
CA GLN A 68 28.55 -10.24 10.85
C GLN A 68 27.51 -10.17 9.73
N ASP A 69 26.23 -9.95 10.06
CA ASP A 69 25.11 -9.93 9.10
C ASP A 69 25.02 -11.13 8.11
N ARG A 70 25.59 -12.29 8.48
CA ARG A 70 25.48 -13.55 7.72
C ARG A 70 24.05 -13.94 7.31
N GLY A 71 23.04 -13.48 8.06
CA GLY A 71 21.63 -13.68 7.75
C GLY A 71 21.21 -12.94 6.48
N ASP A 72 21.64 -11.69 6.32
CA ASP A 72 21.38 -10.86 5.16
C ASP A 72 22.31 -11.21 3.99
N LEU A 73 23.57 -11.61 4.26
CA LEU A 73 24.45 -12.21 3.25
C LEU A 73 23.86 -13.51 2.66
N ALA A 74 23.30 -14.37 3.51
CA ALA A 74 22.58 -15.58 3.08
C ALA A 74 21.27 -15.24 2.33
N ALA A 75 20.50 -14.26 2.80
CA ALA A 75 19.26 -13.81 2.15
C ALA A 75 19.50 -13.16 0.78
N ALA A 76 20.67 -12.51 0.60
CA ALA A 76 21.10 -11.92 -0.66
C ALA A 76 21.43 -12.96 -1.76
N ALA A 77 21.44 -14.27 -1.46
CA ALA A 77 21.84 -15.30 -2.42
C ALA A 77 21.00 -15.34 -3.72
N ALA A 78 21.68 -15.50 -4.85
CA ALA A 78 21.11 -15.56 -6.19
C ALA A 78 20.26 -16.83 -6.39
N GLY A 79 19.20 -16.72 -7.18
CA GLY A 79 18.36 -17.87 -7.53
C GLY A 79 19.15 -18.92 -8.33
N GLY A 80 19.41 -20.07 -7.70
CA GLY A 80 20.26 -21.14 -8.24
C GLY A 80 21.51 -21.43 -7.42
N VAL A 81 21.80 -20.60 -6.40
CA VAL A 81 22.82 -20.83 -5.37
C VAL A 81 22.15 -21.51 -4.17
N SER A 82 22.71 -22.64 -3.71
CA SER A 82 22.43 -23.20 -2.38
C SER A 82 23.27 -22.45 -1.34
N VAL A 83 22.74 -22.26 -0.12
CA VAL A 83 23.47 -21.60 0.98
C VAL A 83 23.58 -22.55 2.17
N MET A 84 24.80 -22.72 2.69
CA MET A 84 25.10 -23.53 3.86
C MET A 84 25.81 -22.68 4.91
N VAL A 85 25.13 -22.36 6.01
CA VAL A 85 25.78 -21.73 7.18
C VAL A 85 26.40 -22.82 8.07
N TYR A 86 27.56 -22.55 8.66
CA TYR A 86 28.20 -23.46 9.61
C TYR A 86 28.78 -22.75 10.84
N ASP A 87 28.63 -23.43 11.98
CA ASP A 87 29.29 -23.16 13.26
C ASP A 87 30.82 -23.19 13.07
N PHE A 88 31.46 -22.02 13.16
CA PHE A 88 32.90 -21.84 12.98
C PHE A 88 33.72 -22.36 14.18
N GLU A 89 33.21 -22.14 15.40
CA GLU A 89 33.84 -22.51 16.68
C GLU A 89 33.98 -24.03 16.83
N SER A 90 32.95 -24.79 16.44
CA SER A 90 32.90 -26.26 16.58
C SER A 90 33.20 -27.03 15.29
N ALA A 91 33.60 -26.32 14.22
CA ALA A 91 33.95 -26.93 12.95
C ALA A 91 35.18 -27.86 13.03
N ASP A 92 35.04 -29.05 12.46
CA ASP A 92 36.12 -29.96 12.12
C ASP A 92 36.13 -30.05 10.59
N LEU A 93 37.29 -29.88 9.94
CA LEU A 93 37.35 -29.72 8.48
C LEU A 93 36.81 -30.95 7.74
N LYS A 94 36.99 -32.15 8.32
CA LYS A 94 36.46 -33.40 7.76
C LYS A 94 34.94 -33.45 7.89
N ASN A 95 34.35 -32.92 8.96
CA ASN A 95 32.91 -32.85 9.16
C ASN A 95 32.29 -31.73 8.30
N LEU A 96 32.99 -30.60 8.11
CA LEU A 96 32.60 -29.53 7.21
C LEU A 96 32.53 -30.04 5.76
N ALA A 97 33.58 -30.71 5.26
CA ALA A 97 33.56 -31.30 3.92
C ALA A 97 32.56 -32.46 3.75
N ASP A 98 32.26 -33.22 4.81
CA ASP A 98 31.18 -34.23 4.79
C ASP A 98 29.79 -33.58 4.67
N ARG A 99 29.54 -32.45 5.36
CA ARG A 99 28.30 -31.66 5.20
C ARG A 99 28.17 -31.04 3.80
N ILE A 100 29.27 -30.52 3.25
CA ILE A 100 29.30 -29.93 1.89
C ILE A 100 28.99 -31.00 0.82
N GLU A 101 29.44 -32.25 1.01
CA GLU A 101 29.07 -33.38 0.13
C GLU A 101 27.58 -33.76 0.24
N GLU A 102 26.99 -33.67 1.44
CA GLU A 102 25.56 -33.93 1.69
C GLU A 102 24.66 -32.86 1.05
N GLU A 103 24.99 -31.57 1.20
CA GLU A 103 24.25 -30.45 0.61
C GLU A 103 24.27 -30.48 -0.93
N LEU A 104 25.37 -30.97 -1.52
CA LEU A 104 25.47 -31.16 -2.97
C LEU A 104 24.72 -32.42 -3.48
N ASP A 105 24.22 -33.30 -2.61
CA ASP A 105 23.66 -34.63 -2.95
C ASP A 105 24.65 -35.46 -3.83
N GLY A 106 25.95 -35.37 -3.51
CA GLY A 106 27.02 -36.05 -4.24
C GLY A 106 27.18 -35.64 -5.72
N ARG A 107 26.67 -34.47 -6.13
CA ARG A 107 26.79 -33.94 -7.50
C ARG A 107 27.95 -32.94 -7.59
N PRO A 108 28.70 -32.88 -8.71
CA PRO A 108 29.76 -31.89 -8.89
C PRO A 108 29.17 -30.48 -9.02
N SER A 109 29.69 -29.53 -8.24
CA SER A 109 29.27 -28.13 -8.20
C SER A 109 29.98 -27.30 -9.29
N ALA A 110 29.25 -26.38 -9.94
CA ALA A 110 29.84 -25.42 -10.87
C ALA A 110 30.79 -24.46 -10.15
N SER A 111 30.46 -24.09 -8.91
CA SER A 111 31.37 -23.41 -8.00
C SER A 111 31.01 -23.68 -6.53
N ILE A 112 31.98 -23.54 -5.64
CA ILE A 112 31.79 -23.61 -4.18
C ILE A 112 32.51 -22.42 -3.55
N ALA A 113 31.75 -21.42 -3.08
CA ALA A 113 32.30 -20.35 -2.28
C ALA A 113 32.44 -20.76 -0.81
N LEU A 114 33.54 -20.38 -0.18
CA LEU A 114 33.76 -20.39 1.26
C LEU A 114 33.90 -18.92 1.70
N ALA A 115 32.92 -18.41 2.43
CA ALA A 115 32.96 -17.11 3.10
C ALA A 115 33.34 -17.31 4.56
N THR A 116 34.42 -16.67 5.00
CA THR A 116 34.99 -16.70 6.36
C THR A 116 36.06 -15.61 6.48
N HIS A 117 36.56 -15.34 7.68
CA HIS A 117 37.63 -14.34 7.88
C HIS A 117 38.96 -14.74 7.23
N GLY A 118 39.70 -13.73 6.77
CA GLY A 118 41.07 -13.83 6.27
C GLY A 118 41.96 -12.82 7.00
N TRP A 119 43.22 -13.18 7.26
CA TRP A 119 44.16 -12.36 8.02
C TRP A 119 45.32 -11.92 7.12
N GLY A 120 44.94 -11.28 6.00
CA GLY A 120 45.85 -10.79 4.97
C GLY A 120 46.48 -11.88 4.07
N PRO A 121 47.61 -11.55 3.42
CA PRO A 121 48.21 -12.35 2.34
C PRO A 121 48.31 -13.86 2.61
N GLY A 122 47.57 -14.66 1.84
CA GLY A 122 47.72 -16.11 1.80
C GLY A 122 47.37 -16.87 3.09
N LYS A 123 46.58 -16.27 3.99
CA LYS A 123 46.10 -16.87 5.24
C LYS A 123 44.58 -16.70 5.37
N PHE A 124 43.85 -17.80 5.47
CA PHE A 124 42.44 -17.79 5.85
C PHE A 124 42.11 -18.93 6.80
N GLU A 125 41.05 -18.78 7.60
CA GLU A 125 40.64 -19.80 8.56
C GLU A 125 39.21 -20.30 8.29
N PRO A 126 39.02 -21.59 7.95
CA PRO A 126 37.70 -22.21 7.76
C PRO A 126 37.14 -22.97 8.99
N ALA A 127 37.79 -22.84 10.16
CA ALA A 127 37.37 -23.38 11.47
C ALA A 127 38.37 -22.91 12.53
N LYS A 128 37.94 -22.63 13.77
CA LYS A 128 38.82 -22.06 14.82
C LYS A 128 40.10 -22.89 15.04
N GLY A 129 41.26 -22.25 14.91
CA GLY A 129 42.58 -22.87 15.03
C GLY A 129 42.96 -23.82 13.89
N LYS A 130 42.46 -23.58 12.67
CA LYS A 130 42.71 -24.38 11.45
C LYS A 130 43.24 -23.55 10.28
N THR A 131 44.03 -22.52 10.58
CA THR A 131 44.61 -21.56 9.64
C THR A 131 45.26 -22.24 8.45
N VAL A 132 44.76 -21.95 7.24
CA VAL A 132 45.28 -22.50 6.00
C VAL A 132 46.26 -21.52 5.37
N SER A 133 47.44 -22.03 5.04
CA SER A 133 48.48 -21.34 4.28
C SER A 133 49.17 -22.29 3.30
N ALA A 134 50.01 -21.77 2.40
CA ALA A 134 50.84 -22.60 1.52
C ALA A 134 51.75 -23.59 2.30
N GLY A 135 52.19 -23.19 3.51
CA GLY A 135 52.91 -24.06 4.43
C GLY A 135 52.04 -25.17 5.02
N ALA A 136 50.81 -24.85 5.42
CA ALA A 136 49.87 -25.82 5.97
C ALA A 136 49.46 -26.88 4.93
N LEU A 137 49.07 -26.49 3.72
CA LEU A 137 48.65 -27.39 2.61
C LEU A 137 49.71 -28.45 2.24
N SER A 138 50.99 -28.19 2.54
CA SER A 138 52.11 -29.08 2.26
C SER A 138 52.53 -29.98 3.43
N HIS A 139 52.05 -29.72 4.66
CA HIS A 139 52.48 -30.42 5.88
C HIS A 139 51.34 -30.98 6.75
N ASP A 140 50.18 -30.31 6.77
CA ASP A 140 48.99 -30.77 7.48
C ASP A 140 48.13 -31.69 6.58
N ALA A 141 47.74 -32.85 7.11
CA ALA A 141 47.02 -33.86 6.35
C ALA A 141 45.49 -33.66 6.38
N GLU A 142 44.96 -32.87 7.30
CA GLU A 142 43.54 -32.57 7.48
C GLU A 142 43.13 -31.44 6.53
N ILE A 143 43.85 -30.31 6.58
CA ILE A 143 43.73 -29.17 5.67
C ILE A 143 43.93 -29.60 4.20
N ARG A 144 44.93 -30.43 3.95
CA ARG A 144 45.15 -31.02 2.62
C ARG A 144 43.98 -31.90 2.19
N SER A 145 43.48 -32.78 3.06
CA SER A 145 42.36 -33.66 2.74
C SER A 145 41.03 -32.92 2.58
N PHE A 146 40.88 -31.75 3.21
CA PHE A 146 39.76 -30.84 2.98
C PHE A 146 39.79 -30.34 1.54
N PHE A 147 40.89 -29.71 1.10
CA PHE A 147 40.98 -29.17 -0.26
C PHE A 147 40.98 -30.23 -1.36
N GLU A 148 41.64 -31.38 -1.16
CA GLU A 148 41.53 -32.53 -2.08
C GLU A 148 40.06 -33.01 -2.24
N LYS A 149 39.22 -32.89 -1.19
CA LYS A 149 37.78 -33.20 -1.26
C LYS A 149 36.97 -32.06 -1.88
N MET A 150 37.24 -30.80 -1.54
CA MET A 150 36.56 -29.63 -2.12
C MET A 150 36.75 -29.57 -3.65
N GLY A 151 37.96 -29.81 -4.15
CA GLY A 151 38.23 -29.87 -5.58
C GLY A 151 37.54 -31.06 -6.28
N ALA A 152 37.43 -32.21 -5.59
CA ALA A 152 36.64 -33.35 -6.10
C ALA A 152 35.13 -33.06 -6.16
N LEU A 153 34.61 -32.23 -5.23
CA LEU A 153 33.21 -31.78 -5.21
C LEU A 153 32.92 -30.65 -6.22
N ALA A 154 33.92 -29.85 -6.60
CA ALA A 154 33.82 -28.94 -7.76
C ALA A 154 33.95 -29.69 -9.11
N GLY A 155 34.82 -30.70 -9.17
CA GLY A 155 35.05 -31.52 -10.37
C GLY A 155 35.83 -30.80 -11.48
N GLU A 156 36.05 -31.47 -12.62
CA GLU A 156 37.00 -31.09 -13.69
C GLU A 156 36.81 -29.70 -14.35
N LYS A 157 35.73 -28.97 -14.02
CA LYS A 157 35.45 -27.61 -14.50
C LYS A 157 34.93 -26.67 -13.41
N GLY A 158 34.81 -27.14 -12.16
CA GLY A 158 34.31 -26.33 -11.07
C GLY A 158 35.40 -25.42 -10.50
N ARG A 159 34.97 -24.41 -9.76
CA ARG A 159 35.83 -23.45 -9.07
C ARG A 159 35.58 -23.44 -7.56
N ILE A 160 36.61 -23.20 -6.77
CA ILE A 160 36.51 -22.89 -5.35
C ILE A 160 36.71 -21.38 -5.20
N ASP A 161 35.76 -20.68 -4.60
CA ASP A 161 35.86 -19.24 -4.37
C ASP A 161 36.11 -19.01 -2.88
N LEU A 162 37.07 -18.18 -2.53
CA LEU A 162 37.43 -17.86 -1.15
C LEU A 162 37.11 -16.39 -0.91
N LEU A 163 36.03 -16.14 -0.18
CA LEU A 163 35.49 -14.82 0.11
C LEU A 163 35.99 -14.41 1.51
N ALA A 164 37.18 -13.82 1.54
CA ALA A 164 37.95 -13.50 2.75
C ALA A 164 38.98 -12.40 2.41
N CYS A 165 39.12 -11.40 3.29
CA CYS A 165 39.90 -10.19 3.00
C CYS A 165 41.41 -10.46 2.78
N GLY A 166 42.01 -9.74 1.83
CA GLY A 166 43.44 -9.70 1.53
C GLY A 166 44.06 -11.01 1.03
N LEU A 167 43.25 -12.05 0.76
CA LEU A 167 43.75 -13.42 0.68
C LEU A 167 44.67 -13.67 -0.53
N ALA A 168 44.41 -13.02 -1.66
CA ALA A 168 45.25 -13.10 -2.86
C ALA A 168 46.37 -12.06 -2.92
N ALA A 169 46.49 -11.15 -1.95
CA ALA A 169 47.42 -10.04 -1.96
C ALA A 169 48.91 -10.46 -1.99
N GLY A 170 49.72 -9.67 -2.71
CA GLY A 170 51.18 -9.79 -2.74
C GLY A 170 51.73 -11.10 -3.34
N GLU A 171 53.03 -11.35 -3.15
CA GLU A 171 53.65 -12.62 -3.59
C GLU A 171 53.21 -13.81 -2.70
N GLU A 172 52.85 -13.59 -1.44
CA GLU A 172 52.38 -14.66 -0.54
C GLU A 172 50.97 -15.16 -0.90
N GLY A 173 50.02 -14.26 -1.18
CA GLY A 173 48.69 -14.62 -1.69
C GLY A 173 48.77 -15.35 -3.03
N ALA A 174 49.61 -14.87 -3.96
CA ALA A 174 49.86 -15.56 -5.23
C ALA A 174 50.46 -16.98 -5.06
N LEU A 175 51.33 -17.19 -4.06
CA LEU A 175 51.85 -18.51 -3.70
C LEU A 175 50.81 -19.40 -3.02
N PHE A 176 49.97 -18.83 -2.15
CA PHE A 176 48.85 -19.52 -1.50
C PHE A 176 47.81 -19.98 -2.51
N MET A 177 47.27 -19.09 -3.35
CA MET A 177 46.24 -19.42 -4.34
C MET A 177 46.68 -20.55 -5.27
N LYS A 178 47.95 -20.51 -5.68
CA LYS A 178 48.60 -21.60 -6.41
C LYS A 178 48.68 -22.91 -5.60
N ALA A 179 49.07 -22.86 -4.33
CA ALA A 179 49.15 -24.04 -3.47
C ALA A 179 47.76 -24.67 -3.22
N VAL A 180 46.70 -23.86 -3.09
CA VAL A 180 45.31 -24.35 -3.01
C VAL A 180 44.92 -25.02 -4.32
N SER A 181 45.15 -24.38 -5.47
CA SER A 181 44.78 -24.96 -6.78
C SER A 181 45.55 -26.25 -7.10
N GLU A 182 46.85 -26.31 -6.81
CA GLU A 182 47.67 -27.53 -6.95
C GLU A 182 47.25 -28.65 -5.98
N THR A 183 46.62 -28.32 -4.83
CA THR A 183 46.13 -29.30 -3.85
C THR A 183 44.72 -29.80 -4.16
N ALA A 184 43.81 -28.90 -4.53
CA ALA A 184 42.44 -29.22 -4.88
C ALA A 184 42.32 -29.87 -6.28
N GLY A 185 43.19 -29.50 -7.21
CA GLY A 185 43.07 -29.89 -8.63
C GLY A 185 41.92 -29.18 -9.35
N ALA A 186 41.48 -28.04 -8.83
CA ALA A 186 40.39 -27.21 -9.34
C ALA A 186 40.86 -25.75 -9.51
N HIS A 187 40.03 -24.92 -10.17
CA HIS A 187 40.26 -23.47 -10.16
C HIS A 187 39.98 -22.88 -8.78
N VAL A 188 40.71 -21.83 -8.43
CA VAL A 188 40.55 -21.13 -7.15
C VAL A 188 40.59 -19.63 -7.41
N ALA A 189 39.57 -18.91 -6.95
CA ALA A 189 39.49 -17.45 -6.99
C ALA A 189 39.30 -16.88 -5.58
N ALA A 190 39.81 -15.68 -5.36
CA ALA A 190 39.72 -14.89 -4.13
C ALA A 190 39.97 -13.42 -4.49
N SER A 191 39.57 -12.48 -3.63
CA SER A 191 39.95 -11.06 -3.78
C SER A 191 41.36 -10.80 -3.22
N ASP A 192 42.02 -9.74 -3.72
CA ASP A 192 43.30 -9.24 -3.18
C ASP A 192 43.16 -8.05 -2.22
N ASP A 193 41.93 -7.72 -1.83
CA ASP A 193 41.51 -6.56 -1.03
C ASP A 193 40.38 -6.90 -0.01
N VAL A 194 39.56 -5.94 0.39
CA VAL A 194 38.46 -6.12 1.35
C VAL A 194 37.24 -6.78 0.67
N THR A 195 36.81 -7.94 1.15
CA THR A 195 35.59 -8.60 0.64
C THR A 195 34.35 -8.12 1.42
N GLY A 196 33.75 -6.99 1.03
CA GLY A 196 32.65 -6.35 1.77
C GLY A 196 31.83 -5.31 1.01
N ASN A 197 31.16 -4.42 1.75
CA ASN A 197 30.26 -3.39 1.21
C ASN A 197 31.03 -2.20 0.57
N GLU A 198 30.56 -1.72 -0.60
CA GLU A 198 31.14 -0.57 -1.37
C GLU A 198 31.27 0.72 -0.54
N ALA A 199 30.38 0.94 0.44
CA ALA A 199 30.43 2.09 1.34
C ALA A 199 31.50 1.97 2.44
N ALA A 200 32.09 0.78 2.59
CA ALA A 200 33.08 0.41 3.60
C ALA A 200 34.33 -0.27 2.97
N GLY A 201 34.69 0.11 1.73
CA GLY A 201 35.98 -0.20 1.12
C GLY A 201 36.01 -1.43 0.20
N GLY A 202 35.17 -2.45 0.42
CA GLY A 202 35.16 -3.67 -0.40
C GLY A 202 34.25 -3.63 -1.63
N ASP A 203 34.57 -4.38 -2.70
CA ASP A 203 33.79 -4.34 -3.95
C ASP A 203 33.15 -5.67 -4.43
N PHE A 204 33.45 -6.78 -3.74
CA PHE A 204 33.04 -8.15 -4.09
C PHE A 204 33.55 -8.67 -5.46
N GLU A 205 34.64 -8.14 -6.03
CA GLU A 205 35.35 -8.77 -7.13
C GLU A 205 36.28 -9.92 -6.65
N MET A 206 37.04 -10.50 -7.57
CA MET A 206 38.00 -11.60 -7.32
C MET A 206 39.10 -11.53 -8.39
N GLU A 207 40.20 -10.83 -8.08
CA GLU A 207 41.12 -10.22 -9.04
C GLU A 207 42.00 -11.29 -9.71
N THR A 208 42.17 -12.40 -9.00
CA THR A 208 42.83 -13.63 -9.45
C THR A 208 42.21 -14.26 -10.69
N ASP A 209 40.89 -14.12 -10.88
CA ASP A 209 40.12 -14.65 -12.02
C ASP A 209 39.37 -13.54 -12.79
N GLY A 210 39.34 -12.31 -12.26
CA GLY A 210 38.63 -11.15 -12.80
C GLY A 210 37.09 -11.32 -12.80
N ALA A 211 36.53 -11.80 -11.69
CA ALA A 211 35.18 -12.37 -11.68
C ALA A 211 34.35 -12.08 -10.41
N SER A 212 33.60 -10.98 -10.41
CA SER A 212 32.54 -10.60 -9.44
C SER A 212 31.85 -11.74 -8.68
N ALA A 213 32.14 -11.84 -7.37
CA ALA A 213 31.38 -12.66 -6.43
C ALA A 213 29.94 -12.13 -6.29
N ALA A 214 29.75 -10.81 -6.29
CA ALA A 214 28.43 -10.16 -6.29
C ALA A 214 27.54 -10.68 -7.43
N ASP A 215 28.09 -10.82 -8.64
CA ASP A 215 27.31 -11.28 -9.78
C ASP A 215 27.17 -12.82 -9.86
N ILE A 216 28.08 -13.58 -9.25
CA ILE A 216 28.08 -15.05 -9.28
C ILE A 216 27.22 -15.67 -8.17
N TYR A 217 27.24 -15.11 -6.96
CA TYR A 217 26.57 -15.66 -5.79
C TYR A 217 25.35 -14.87 -5.31
N PHE A 218 25.26 -13.58 -5.62
CA PHE A 218 24.31 -12.68 -4.96
C PHE A 218 23.33 -11.97 -5.91
N ARG A 219 22.29 -11.41 -5.30
CA ARG A 219 21.37 -10.44 -5.88
C ARG A 219 21.85 -9.06 -5.44
N MET A 220 22.45 -8.32 -6.34
CA MET A 220 23.02 -6.99 -6.08
C MET A 220 21.99 -6.01 -5.45
N GLU A 221 20.70 -6.19 -5.76
CA GLU A 221 19.55 -5.45 -5.22
C GLU A 221 19.10 -5.86 -3.79
N SER A 222 19.66 -6.94 -3.24
CA SER A 222 19.43 -7.43 -1.88
C SER A 222 20.71 -7.41 -1.04
N LEU A 223 21.89 -7.46 -1.69
CA LEU A 223 23.20 -7.31 -1.06
C LEU A 223 23.35 -5.94 -0.38
N SER A 224 22.63 -4.90 -0.82
CA SER A 224 22.55 -3.59 -0.15
C SER A 224 21.74 -3.59 1.17
N ALA A 225 21.47 -4.75 1.76
CA ALA A 225 20.99 -4.90 3.13
C ALA A 225 22.09 -5.39 4.09
N PHE A 226 23.21 -5.88 3.54
CA PHE A 226 24.44 -6.19 4.27
C PHE A 226 25.25 -4.90 4.37
N ASP A 227 25.12 -4.19 5.49
CA ASP A 227 25.70 -2.84 5.69
C ASP A 227 27.05 -2.85 6.44
N SER A 228 27.49 -4.03 6.87
CA SER A 228 28.65 -4.24 7.74
C SER A 228 29.95 -4.59 6.98
N LEU A 229 31.07 -4.39 7.67
CA LEU A 229 32.34 -5.08 7.42
C LEU A 229 32.36 -6.39 8.23
N LEU A 230 33.56 -6.92 8.50
CA LEU A 230 33.75 -8.10 9.33
C LEU A 230 34.01 -7.75 10.82
N GLY A 231 33.93 -6.47 11.16
CA GLY A 231 33.82 -5.89 12.51
C GLY A 231 33.23 -4.46 12.40
N ASN A 232 33.18 -3.72 13.52
CA ASN A 232 32.72 -2.31 13.50
C ASN A 232 33.48 -1.32 14.41
N GLY A 233 34.26 -1.77 15.40
CA GLY A 233 35.05 -0.90 16.27
C GLY A 233 34.28 0.01 17.22
N ASP A 234 32.99 -0.24 17.50
CA ASP A 234 32.15 0.57 18.40
C ASP A 234 32.25 0.17 19.89
N PHE A 235 33.29 0.69 20.55
CA PHE A 235 33.63 0.43 21.96
C PHE A 235 32.61 0.90 23.02
N LYS A 236 32.55 0.13 24.13
CA LYS A 236 31.57 0.22 25.23
C LYS A 236 32.23 0.09 26.62
N ASP A 237 31.89 0.97 27.58
CA ASP A 237 32.42 0.90 28.96
C ASP A 237 31.84 -0.35 29.64
N SER A 238 32.67 -1.37 29.88
CA SER A 238 32.31 -2.60 30.64
C SER A 238 31.77 -2.34 32.06
N GLY A 239 31.78 -1.08 32.52
CA GLY A 239 31.36 -0.65 33.85
C GLY A 239 32.40 -0.92 34.93
N GLN A 240 33.48 -1.64 34.61
CA GLN A 240 34.56 -1.97 35.52
C GLN A 240 35.32 -0.72 35.96
N ASN A 241 35.53 -0.57 37.27
CA ASN A 241 36.33 0.51 37.84
C ASN A 241 37.50 -0.13 38.60
N LEU A 242 38.59 -0.36 37.89
CA LEU A 242 39.73 -1.13 38.35
C LEU A 242 40.63 -0.25 39.23
N GLY A 243 40.36 -0.29 40.53
CA GLY A 243 41.15 0.38 41.55
C GLY A 243 40.84 1.87 41.74
N SER A 244 41.84 2.61 42.24
CA SER A 244 41.79 4.06 42.48
C SER A 244 43.21 4.63 42.62
N ALA A 245 44.11 4.18 41.74
CA ALA A 245 45.52 4.52 41.77
C ALA A 245 45.82 5.78 40.93
N TYR A 246 47.06 6.24 40.95
CA TYR A 246 47.58 7.19 39.97
C TYR A 246 48.31 6.42 38.88
N SER A 247 47.53 5.64 38.12
CA SER A 247 48.01 4.80 37.03
C SER A 247 48.64 5.66 35.93
N ARG A 248 49.70 5.19 35.29
CA ARG A 248 50.42 5.94 34.24
C ARG A 248 50.72 5.18 32.96
N GLY A 249 50.88 3.86 33.05
CA GLY A 249 51.24 3.00 31.93
C GLY A 249 50.73 1.58 32.17
N THR A 250 50.46 0.85 31.09
CA THR A 250 49.96 -0.53 31.12
C THR A 250 50.63 -1.39 30.06
N ALA A 251 50.67 -2.69 30.31
CA ALA A 251 51.01 -3.68 29.31
C ALA A 251 50.10 -4.90 29.49
N LEU A 252 49.70 -5.51 28.38
CA LEU A 252 48.86 -6.70 28.31
C LEU A 252 49.68 -7.94 27.94
N GLY A 253 49.22 -9.11 28.38
CA GLY A 253 49.85 -10.41 28.08
C GLY A 253 49.30 -11.50 28.98
N ASP A 254 49.45 -12.77 28.60
CA ASP A 254 49.18 -13.91 29.50
C ASP A 254 50.23 -13.94 30.61
N LEU A 255 49.84 -13.60 31.85
CA LEU A 255 50.76 -13.54 32.99
C LEU A 255 50.62 -14.73 33.95
N ASP A 256 49.50 -15.45 33.89
CA ASP A 256 49.07 -16.53 34.79
C ASP A 256 49.20 -17.93 34.14
N GLY A 257 49.26 -18.00 32.81
CA GLY A 257 49.47 -19.20 32.01
C GLY A 257 48.18 -19.96 31.66
N ASP A 258 47.02 -19.29 31.73
CA ASP A 258 45.73 -19.88 31.36
C ASP A 258 45.29 -19.59 29.91
N GLY A 259 45.89 -18.56 29.28
CA GLY A 259 45.72 -18.18 27.88
C GLY A 259 44.98 -16.85 27.66
N ASP A 260 44.46 -16.23 28.71
CA ASP A 260 43.72 -14.96 28.63
C ASP A 260 44.66 -13.76 28.83
N LEU A 261 44.36 -12.58 28.25
CA LEU A 261 45.20 -11.39 28.41
C LEU A 261 45.00 -10.68 29.76
N ASP A 262 45.99 -10.77 30.63
CA ASP A 262 46.11 -10.03 31.90
C ASP A 262 46.67 -8.62 31.72
N ALA A 263 46.59 -7.77 32.76
CA ALA A 263 47.11 -6.40 32.72
C ALA A 263 48.08 -6.06 33.88
N PHE A 264 49.32 -5.73 33.55
CA PHE A 264 50.29 -5.12 34.48
C PHE A 264 50.19 -3.59 34.41
N VAL A 265 49.94 -2.94 35.55
CA VAL A 265 49.72 -1.48 35.65
C VAL A 265 50.81 -0.80 36.49
N ALA A 266 51.50 0.16 35.86
CA ALA A 266 52.45 1.06 36.51
C ALA A 266 51.74 2.22 37.23
N ASN A 267 52.12 2.49 38.48
CA ASN A 267 51.46 3.50 39.33
C ASN A 267 52.43 4.51 39.96
N GLU A 268 52.08 5.80 39.93
CA GLU A 268 52.91 6.86 40.50
C GLU A 268 52.67 7.06 42.01
N ASN A 269 53.75 7.15 42.81
CA ASN A 269 53.75 7.24 44.28
C ASN A 269 53.14 6.02 45.00
N GLN A 270 52.86 4.92 44.30
CA GLN A 270 52.05 3.79 44.77
C GLN A 270 52.69 2.45 44.36
N ALA A 271 52.01 1.34 44.62
CA ALA A 271 52.46 0.03 44.20
C ALA A 271 51.95 -0.27 42.79
N ASN A 272 52.80 -0.82 41.91
CA ASN A 272 52.36 -1.42 40.65
C ASN A 272 51.43 -2.61 40.96
N ARG A 273 50.50 -2.89 40.06
CA ARG A 273 49.44 -3.89 40.24
C ARG A 273 49.35 -4.82 39.04
N VAL A 274 48.96 -6.06 39.31
CA VAL A 274 48.62 -7.06 38.29
C VAL A 274 47.14 -7.38 38.45
N TRP A 275 46.40 -7.24 37.36
CA TRP A 275 45.00 -7.55 37.25
C TRP A 275 44.87 -8.82 36.41
N ILE A 276 44.29 -9.86 37.00
CA ILE A 276 44.07 -11.15 36.33
C ILE A 276 42.70 -11.11 35.65
N ASN A 277 42.64 -11.49 34.39
CA ASN A 277 41.45 -11.63 33.58
C ASN A 277 40.73 -12.97 33.89
N ASN A 278 39.84 -13.43 33.02
CA ASN A 278 39.12 -14.70 33.18
C ASN A 278 38.52 -15.28 31.89
N GLY A 279 38.93 -14.77 30.72
CA GLY A 279 38.34 -15.12 29.42
C GLY A 279 36.90 -14.64 29.30
N SER A 280 36.64 -13.43 29.82
CA SER A 280 35.41 -12.65 29.58
C SER A 280 35.60 -11.17 29.99
N GLY A 281 36.77 -10.61 29.69
CA GLY A 281 37.14 -9.20 29.94
C GLY A 281 37.10 -8.73 31.40
N THR A 282 36.89 -9.59 32.40
CA THR A 282 36.49 -9.18 33.77
C THR A 282 37.63 -9.30 34.79
N PHE A 283 38.38 -8.21 34.90
CA PHE A 283 39.65 -8.12 35.64
C PHE A 283 39.51 -8.07 37.17
N THR A 284 40.35 -8.85 37.85
CA THR A 284 40.44 -8.94 39.31
C THR A 284 41.84 -8.57 39.82
N ASP A 285 41.92 -7.69 40.82
CA ASP A 285 43.18 -7.37 41.52
C ASP A 285 43.75 -8.64 42.19
N SER A 286 44.90 -9.12 41.69
CA SER A 286 45.64 -10.27 42.26
C SER A 286 45.99 -10.11 43.75
N GLY A 287 45.87 -8.89 44.30
CA GLY A 287 46.22 -8.54 45.67
C GLY A 287 47.71 -8.22 45.84
N GLN A 288 48.48 -8.28 44.76
CA GLN A 288 49.91 -7.96 44.76
C GLN A 288 50.15 -6.46 44.95
N SER A 289 51.32 -6.12 45.51
CA SER A 289 51.71 -4.76 45.86
C SER A 289 53.17 -4.55 45.45
N LEU A 290 53.38 -4.42 44.15
CA LEU A 290 54.70 -4.40 43.54
C LEU A 290 55.35 -3.01 43.71
N GLY A 291 56.11 -2.86 44.79
CA GLY A 291 56.87 -1.64 45.09
C GLY A 291 56.06 -0.55 45.79
N THR A 292 56.64 0.65 45.89
CA THR A 292 55.99 1.88 46.37
C THR A 292 56.64 3.11 45.72
N TRP A 293 56.76 3.10 44.39
CA TRP A 293 57.73 3.94 43.68
C TRP A 293 57.03 4.93 42.72
N HIS A 294 57.74 5.49 41.74
CA HIS A 294 57.16 6.41 40.74
C HIS A 294 57.33 5.76 39.37
N SER A 295 56.70 4.61 39.18
CA SER A 295 56.65 3.93 37.90
C SER A 295 55.86 4.80 36.92
N HIS A 296 56.38 5.00 35.71
CA HIS A 296 55.66 5.70 34.64
C HIS A 296 55.13 4.69 33.62
N GLY A 297 56.02 4.04 32.85
CA GLY A 297 55.69 2.92 31.98
C GLY A 297 55.92 1.52 32.60
N VAL A 298 55.65 0.51 31.77
CA VAL A 298 56.01 -0.91 31.96
C VAL A 298 56.09 -1.57 30.58
N ALA A 299 57.05 -2.47 30.39
CA ALA A 299 57.09 -3.40 29.27
C ALA A 299 57.14 -4.85 29.78
N LEU A 300 56.54 -5.78 29.03
CA LEU A 300 56.49 -7.20 29.32
C LEU A 300 57.33 -8.00 28.32
N GLY A 301 57.89 -9.13 28.76
CA GLY A 301 58.67 -10.05 27.92
C GLY A 301 59.32 -11.15 28.76
N ASP A 302 59.74 -12.25 28.14
CA ASP A 302 60.58 -13.27 28.80
C ASP A 302 62.01 -12.73 28.94
N LEU A 303 62.43 -12.37 30.16
CA LEU A 303 63.73 -11.74 30.40
C LEU A 303 64.80 -12.71 30.93
N ASP A 304 64.39 -13.89 31.40
CA ASP A 304 65.20 -14.91 32.10
C ASP A 304 65.37 -16.20 31.26
N GLY A 305 64.52 -16.39 30.24
CA GLY A 305 64.58 -17.48 29.26
C GLY A 305 63.83 -18.74 29.72
N ASP A 306 62.88 -18.63 30.64
CA ASP A 306 62.10 -19.76 31.15
C ASP A 306 60.72 -19.93 30.47
N GLY A 307 60.24 -18.89 29.79
CA GLY A 307 59.04 -18.87 28.96
C GLY A 307 57.86 -18.07 29.53
N ASP A 308 57.98 -17.55 30.76
CA ASP A 308 56.93 -16.74 31.40
C ASP A 308 57.16 -15.23 31.19
N LEU A 309 56.10 -14.41 31.14
CA LEU A 309 56.24 -12.96 30.93
C LEU A 309 56.65 -12.21 32.21
N ASP A 310 57.89 -11.71 32.24
CA ASP A 310 58.44 -10.79 33.23
C ASP A 310 58.06 -9.32 32.94
N ALA A 311 58.33 -8.41 33.89
CA ALA A 311 58.02 -6.98 33.73
C ALA A 311 59.23 -6.05 34.01
N PHE A 312 59.62 -5.26 33.00
CA PHE A 312 60.55 -4.13 33.15
C PHE A 312 59.75 -2.84 33.44
N SER A 313 60.06 -2.12 34.51
CA SER A 313 59.32 -0.92 34.93
C SER A 313 60.26 0.28 35.16
N PRO A 314 60.30 1.25 34.21
CA PRO A 314 61.04 2.50 34.36
C PRO A 314 60.48 3.35 35.51
N ASN A 315 61.38 4.00 36.26
CA ASN A 315 61.05 4.67 37.52
C ASN A 315 61.64 6.08 37.61
N THR A 316 60.80 7.02 38.07
CA THR A 316 61.20 8.40 38.30
C THR A 316 61.83 8.62 39.68
N ALA A 317 62.92 9.38 39.70
CA ALA A 317 63.75 9.76 40.86
C ALA A 317 64.38 8.58 41.63
N GLN A 318 64.35 7.38 41.07
CA GLN A 318 64.81 6.12 41.65
C GLN A 318 65.48 5.27 40.56
N GLY A 319 65.95 4.05 40.87
CA GLY A 319 66.44 3.13 39.84
C GLY A 319 65.31 2.26 39.29
N ASP A 320 65.37 1.97 38.00
CA ASP A 320 64.39 1.14 37.27
C ASP A 320 64.42 -0.31 37.77
N ARG A 321 63.33 -1.03 37.53
CA ARG A 321 63.02 -2.32 38.17
C ARG A 321 62.73 -3.41 37.16
N VAL A 322 63.17 -4.61 37.50
CA VAL A 322 62.86 -5.85 36.77
C VAL A 322 62.18 -6.79 37.76
N TRP A 323 60.97 -7.20 37.42
CA TRP A 323 60.12 -8.08 38.20
C TRP A 323 60.04 -9.44 37.51
N MET A 324 60.49 -10.50 38.18
CA MET A 324 60.42 -11.85 37.61
C MET A 324 59.09 -12.50 38.00
N ASN A 325 58.40 -13.11 37.05
CA ASN A 325 57.15 -13.86 37.23
C ASN A 325 57.45 -15.28 37.79
N ASP A 326 56.44 -16.14 37.88
CA ASP A 326 56.60 -17.57 38.24
C ASP A 326 55.65 -18.52 37.48
N GLY A 327 55.16 -18.10 36.30
CA GLY A 327 54.21 -18.85 35.47
C GLY A 327 52.85 -19.04 36.15
N SER A 328 52.50 -18.10 37.05
CA SER A 328 51.20 -18.02 37.73
C SER A 328 50.90 -16.61 38.25
N GLY A 329 51.39 -15.60 37.52
CA GLY A 329 51.20 -14.17 37.79
C GLY A 329 51.90 -13.60 39.03
N ASN A 330 52.73 -14.35 39.77
CA ASN A 330 53.30 -13.90 41.05
C ASN A 330 54.67 -13.22 40.91
N PHE A 331 54.65 -11.92 40.61
CA PHE A 331 55.85 -11.13 40.38
C PHE A 331 56.71 -10.88 41.63
N THR A 332 58.04 -10.95 41.45
CA THR A 332 59.04 -10.73 42.51
C THR A 332 60.14 -9.75 42.08
N ASP A 333 60.51 -8.81 42.95
CA ASP A 333 61.62 -7.87 42.68
C ASP A 333 62.95 -8.66 42.61
N SER A 334 63.58 -8.69 41.42
CA SER A 334 64.91 -9.28 41.19
C SER A 334 66.00 -8.74 42.14
N GLY A 335 65.74 -7.61 42.78
CA GLY A 335 66.67 -6.88 43.63
C GLY A 335 67.57 -5.92 42.84
N GLN A 336 67.36 -5.83 41.53
CA GLN A 336 68.02 -4.86 40.67
C GLN A 336 67.49 -3.44 40.92
N SER A 337 68.28 -2.46 40.53
CA SER A 337 67.99 -1.03 40.69
C SER A 337 68.82 -0.33 39.62
N LEU A 338 68.31 -0.34 38.40
CA LEU A 338 69.04 0.09 37.22
C LEU A 338 69.11 1.62 37.22
N GLY A 339 70.32 2.17 37.18
CA GLY A 339 70.52 3.62 37.25
C GLY A 339 70.06 4.27 38.56
N ASN A 340 69.86 5.59 38.51
CA ASN A 340 69.21 6.43 39.54
C ASN A 340 68.57 7.62 38.80
N TYR A 341 67.90 7.33 37.68
CA TYR A 341 67.54 8.32 36.67
C TYR A 341 66.07 8.73 36.83
N ASN A 342 65.54 9.45 35.84
CA ASN A 342 64.13 9.84 35.78
C ASN A 342 63.45 9.12 34.62
N GLY A 343 63.41 7.79 34.72
CA GLY A 343 62.82 6.91 33.72
C GLY A 343 61.34 7.24 33.49
N THR A 344 60.97 7.33 32.23
CA THR A 344 59.62 7.65 31.74
C THR A 344 59.00 6.39 31.13
N ASP A 345 59.62 5.86 30.09
CA ASP A 345 59.08 4.73 29.33
C ASP A 345 60.20 3.79 28.87
N ALA A 346 59.86 2.54 28.52
CA ALA A 346 60.82 1.51 28.14
C ALA A 346 60.25 0.55 27.11
N ALA A 347 61.06 0.17 26.12
CA ALA A 347 60.75 -0.85 25.13
C ALA A 347 61.79 -1.99 25.20
N LEU A 348 61.36 -3.21 24.90
CA LEU A 348 62.16 -4.44 25.01
C LEU A 348 62.39 -5.08 23.62
N GLY A 349 63.55 -5.69 23.42
CA GLY A 349 63.91 -6.36 22.16
C GLY A 349 65.33 -6.90 22.18
N ASP A 350 65.69 -7.80 21.26
CA ASP A 350 67.10 -8.19 21.05
C ASP A 350 67.83 -7.03 20.34
N LEU A 351 68.63 -6.25 21.08
CA LEU A 351 69.31 -5.07 20.54
C LEU A 351 70.77 -5.34 20.15
N ASP A 352 71.40 -6.31 20.81
CA ASP A 352 72.81 -6.73 20.65
C ASP A 352 73.00 -7.87 19.63
N GLY A 353 71.95 -8.64 19.33
CA GLY A 353 71.94 -9.73 18.34
C GLY A 353 72.37 -11.08 18.92
N ASP A 354 72.24 -11.29 20.23
CA ASP A 354 72.60 -12.55 20.90
C ASP A 354 71.39 -13.45 21.25
N GLY A 355 70.18 -12.89 21.19
CA GLY A 355 68.90 -13.58 21.31
C GLY A 355 68.16 -13.36 22.64
N ASP A 356 68.73 -12.61 23.58
CA ASP A 356 68.11 -12.27 24.86
C ASP A 356 67.44 -10.88 24.80
N LEU A 357 66.36 -10.63 25.57
CA LEU A 357 65.66 -9.33 25.54
C LEU A 357 66.40 -8.24 26.34
N ASP A 358 66.92 -7.24 25.63
CA ASP A 358 67.48 -5.98 26.14
C ASP A 358 66.39 -4.92 26.39
N ALA A 359 66.76 -3.78 26.99
CA ALA A 359 65.84 -2.66 27.25
C ALA A 359 66.39 -1.29 26.81
N PHE A 360 65.65 -0.61 25.93
CA PHE A 360 65.82 0.83 25.67
C PHE A 360 64.92 1.62 26.63
N VAL A 361 65.49 2.59 27.36
CA VAL A 361 64.76 3.34 28.40
C VAL A 361 64.89 4.85 28.20
N THR A 362 63.74 5.52 28.10
CA THR A 362 63.63 6.97 27.96
C THR A 362 63.63 7.70 29.30
N HIS A 363 64.09 8.95 29.28
CA HIS A 363 64.31 9.75 30.48
C HIS A 363 63.93 11.22 30.30
N HIS A 364 63.44 11.81 31.39
CA HIS A 364 63.16 13.25 31.45
C HIS A 364 64.07 14.01 32.44
N THR A 365 63.88 15.32 32.54
CA THR A 365 64.71 16.32 33.25
C THR A 365 66.07 16.60 32.61
N GLY A 366 66.21 16.44 31.29
CA GLY A 366 67.46 16.63 30.56
C GLY A 366 68.52 15.58 30.91
N GLN A 367 68.09 14.32 31.02
CA GLN A 367 68.95 13.15 31.19
C GLN A 367 69.06 12.43 29.84
N GLY A 368 70.15 11.69 29.61
CA GLY A 368 70.38 11.00 28.33
C GLY A 368 69.91 9.56 28.40
N ASP A 369 69.16 9.14 27.37
CA ASP A 369 68.48 7.86 27.28
C ASP A 369 69.48 6.69 27.32
N ARG A 370 68.99 5.52 27.77
CA ARG A 370 69.79 4.35 28.16
C ARG A 370 69.45 3.15 27.29
N VAL A 371 70.46 2.32 27.06
CA VAL A 371 70.32 0.96 26.56
C VAL A 371 70.96 0.03 27.58
N TRP A 372 70.15 -0.86 28.15
CA TRP A 372 70.54 -1.87 29.12
C TRP A 372 70.62 -3.22 28.44
N ILE A 373 71.78 -3.85 28.46
CA ILE A 373 72.02 -5.17 27.86
C ILE A 373 71.78 -6.24 28.92
N ASN A 374 71.02 -7.29 28.57
CA ASN A 374 70.72 -8.45 29.42
C ASN A 374 71.89 -9.46 29.41
N ASP A 375 71.72 -10.64 30.03
CA ASP A 375 72.70 -11.75 29.96
C ASP A 375 72.04 -13.15 29.91
N GLY A 376 70.80 -13.22 29.44
CA GLY A 376 69.99 -14.45 29.42
C GLY A 376 69.65 -14.99 30.80
N SER A 377 69.60 -14.09 31.80
CA SER A 377 69.15 -14.39 33.17
C SER A 377 68.52 -13.17 33.85
N GLY A 378 67.87 -12.32 33.04
CA GLY A 378 67.24 -11.06 33.45
C GLY A 378 68.17 -10.06 34.11
N THR A 379 69.50 -10.18 33.97
CA THR A 379 70.48 -9.38 34.73
C THR A 379 71.08 -8.26 33.86
N PHE A 380 70.51 -7.07 33.98
CA PHE A 380 70.77 -5.95 33.09
C PHE A 380 72.03 -5.13 33.44
N THR A 381 72.76 -4.70 32.40
CA THR A 381 73.98 -3.89 32.48
C THR A 381 73.90 -2.67 31.56
N ASP A 382 74.21 -1.47 32.07
CA ASP A 382 74.29 -0.24 31.24
C ASP A 382 75.38 -0.42 30.17
N SER A 383 74.99 -0.36 28.89
CA SER A 383 75.90 -0.38 27.73
C SER A 383 76.97 0.72 27.78
N GLY A 384 76.78 1.74 28.61
CA GLY A 384 77.64 2.91 28.76
C GLY A 384 77.33 4.01 27.76
N GLN A 385 76.27 3.85 26.96
CA GLN A 385 75.77 4.85 26.03
C GLN A 385 75.09 6.01 26.77
N SER A 386 74.73 7.06 26.03
CA SER A 386 73.98 8.21 26.54
C SER A 386 73.37 8.91 25.35
N LEU A 387 72.14 8.55 25.02
CA LEU A 387 71.49 8.97 23.79
C LEU A 387 70.82 10.35 24.03
N GLU A 388 71.40 11.37 23.40
CA GLU A 388 71.21 12.81 23.65
C GLU A 388 71.12 13.19 25.16
N THR A 389 70.38 14.25 25.50
CA THR A 389 69.99 14.67 26.86
C THR A 389 68.69 15.49 26.79
N LEU A 390 67.69 14.96 26.09
CA LEU A 390 66.40 15.63 25.88
C LEU A 390 65.44 15.35 27.06
N ASP A 391 64.17 15.66 26.88
CA ASP A 391 63.08 15.23 27.77
C ASP A 391 62.20 14.22 27.01
N SER A 392 62.63 12.96 27.01
CA SER A 392 62.00 11.84 26.29
C SER A 392 60.86 11.23 27.13
N PHE A 393 59.73 10.87 26.51
CA PHE A 393 58.53 10.41 27.21
C PHE A 393 57.90 9.10 26.70
N GLY A 394 58.27 8.65 25.51
CA GLY A 394 57.82 7.38 24.93
C GLY A 394 58.86 6.85 23.94
N VAL A 395 58.98 5.54 23.84
CA VAL A 395 59.85 4.87 22.86
C VAL A 395 59.17 3.64 22.30
N GLU A 396 59.39 3.38 21.01
CA GLU A 396 59.00 2.13 20.38
C GLU A 396 60.16 1.60 19.51
N LEU A 397 60.28 0.27 19.40
CA LEU A 397 61.36 -0.43 18.70
C LEU A 397 60.86 -1.11 17.41
N GLY A 398 61.71 -1.17 16.40
CA GLY A 398 61.41 -1.84 15.12
C GLY A 398 62.56 -1.72 14.13
N ASP A 399 62.59 -2.53 13.08
CA ASP A 399 63.50 -2.33 11.94
C ASP A 399 62.98 -1.13 11.12
N LEU A 400 63.66 0.02 11.20
CA LEU A 400 63.18 1.26 10.56
C LEU A 400 63.92 1.58 9.26
N ASP A 401 65.15 1.09 9.06
CA ASP A 401 65.95 1.32 7.84
C ASP A 401 66.15 0.08 6.92
N GLY A 402 65.59 -1.07 7.32
CA GLY A 402 65.44 -2.27 6.50
C GLY A 402 66.69 -3.16 6.47
N ASP A 403 67.56 -3.06 7.48
CA ASP A 403 68.80 -3.84 7.58
C ASP A 403 68.69 -5.10 8.47
N GLY A 404 67.61 -5.22 9.25
CA GLY A 404 67.27 -6.36 10.08
C GLY A 404 67.60 -6.22 11.58
N ASP A 405 68.20 -5.10 12.00
CA ASP A 405 68.48 -4.78 13.40
C ASP A 405 67.39 -3.87 14.00
N LEU A 406 67.09 -3.98 15.30
CA LEU A 406 66.06 -3.15 15.95
C LEU A 406 66.56 -1.71 16.22
N ASP A 407 65.96 -0.74 15.54
CA ASP A 407 66.08 0.71 15.74
C ASP A 407 65.10 1.23 16.80
N ALA A 408 65.20 2.51 17.16
CA ALA A 408 64.32 3.16 18.14
C ALA A 408 63.76 4.52 17.68
N PHE A 409 62.43 4.67 17.70
CA PHE A 409 61.75 5.97 17.57
C PHE A 409 61.48 6.54 18.98
N VAL A 410 61.90 7.78 19.24
CA VAL A 410 61.80 8.42 20.57
C VAL A 410 60.98 9.70 20.53
N ALA A 411 59.86 9.69 21.26
CA ALA A 411 58.95 10.81 21.44
C ALA A 411 59.49 11.81 22.48
N ASN A 412 59.59 13.08 22.08
CA ASN A 412 60.24 14.16 22.83
C ASN A 412 59.26 15.28 23.23
N TYR A 413 59.49 15.83 24.43
CA TYR A 413 58.64 16.85 25.05
C TYR A 413 59.29 18.26 25.01
N TRP A 414 58.61 19.29 25.52
CA TRP A 414 59.07 20.70 25.54
C TRP A 414 59.43 21.32 24.17
N GLU A 415 58.66 21.05 23.11
CA GLU A 415 58.90 21.58 21.74
C GLU A 415 60.23 21.10 21.12
N GLN A 416 60.82 20.04 21.69
CA GLN A 416 61.96 19.31 21.16
C GLN A 416 61.43 18.33 20.08
N GLY A 417 62.13 18.19 18.95
CA GLY A 417 61.68 17.30 17.88
C GLY A 417 61.98 15.84 18.21
N ASN A 418 61.09 14.93 17.81
CA ASN A 418 61.25 13.48 18.01
C ASN A 418 62.49 12.97 17.23
N ARG A 419 63.06 11.86 17.69
CA ARG A 419 64.31 11.27 17.19
C ARG A 419 64.07 9.88 16.63
N VAL A 420 64.93 9.50 15.69
CA VAL A 420 65.08 8.14 15.18
C VAL A 420 66.54 7.76 15.34
N TRP A 421 66.79 6.70 16.11
CA TRP A 421 68.10 6.18 16.44
C TRP A 421 68.31 4.86 15.72
N LEU A 422 69.31 4.81 14.83
CA LEU A 422 69.64 3.62 14.06
C LEU A 422 70.65 2.74 14.82
N ASN A 423 70.42 1.44 14.88
CA ASN A 423 71.27 0.44 15.53
C ASN A 423 72.39 -0.03 14.57
N ASN A 424 72.95 -1.22 14.78
CA ASN A 424 73.92 -1.92 13.91
C ASN A 424 74.21 -3.37 14.37
N GLY A 425 73.24 -4.03 15.01
CA GLY A 425 73.39 -5.44 15.42
C GLY A 425 74.48 -5.64 16.47
N SER A 426 74.61 -4.66 17.36
CA SER A 426 75.47 -4.70 18.56
C SER A 426 75.06 -3.65 19.60
N GLY A 427 73.75 -3.40 19.71
CA GLY A 427 73.11 -2.50 20.67
C GLY A 427 73.59 -1.05 20.60
N THR A 428 74.25 -0.63 19.52
CA THR A 428 75.06 0.60 19.47
C THR A 428 74.39 1.67 18.60
N PHE A 429 73.54 2.47 19.23
CA PHE A 429 72.65 3.41 18.54
C PHE A 429 73.32 4.71 18.07
N THR A 430 72.87 5.19 16.91
CA THR A 430 73.34 6.42 16.24
C THR A 430 72.17 7.29 15.81
N ASP A 431 72.17 8.56 16.20
CA ASP A 431 71.19 9.56 15.76
C ASP A 431 71.22 9.71 14.23
N SER A 432 70.08 9.44 13.57
CA SER A 432 69.87 9.67 12.14
C SER A 432 70.05 11.14 11.72
N GLY A 433 70.01 12.07 12.69
CA GLY A 433 70.08 13.51 12.51
C GLY A 433 68.71 14.14 12.22
N GLN A 434 67.64 13.37 12.35
CA GLN A 434 66.26 13.82 12.16
C GLN A 434 65.73 14.58 13.38
N SER A 435 64.70 15.40 13.16
CA SER A 435 64.08 16.22 14.20
C SER A 435 62.62 16.40 13.85
N LEU A 436 61.83 15.37 14.16
CA LEU A 436 60.46 15.23 13.67
C LEU A 436 59.50 16.04 14.55
N GLY A 437 58.94 17.10 13.98
CA GLY A 437 58.05 18.02 14.68
C GLY A 437 58.76 18.98 15.66
N SER A 438 57.96 19.64 16.49
CA SER A 438 58.41 20.53 17.57
C SER A 438 57.28 20.72 18.58
N TYR A 439 56.79 19.61 19.13
CA TYR A 439 55.53 19.53 19.87
C TYR A 439 55.75 19.06 21.32
N TYR A 440 54.67 18.76 22.03
CA TYR A 440 54.72 18.13 23.34
C TYR A 440 54.31 16.66 23.16
N SER A 441 55.20 15.86 22.57
CA SER A 441 54.96 14.43 22.34
C SER A 441 55.00 13.66 23.66
N PHE A 442 54.18 12.61 23.79
CA PHE A 442 54.21 11.65 24.90
C PHE A 442 54.44 10.23 24.37
N GLY A 443 53.37 9.48 24.10
CA GLY A 443 53.45 8.16 23.48
C GLY A 443 53.72 8.20 21.97
N VAL A 444 54.25 7.09 21.48
CA VAL A 444 54.42 6.76 20.06
C VAL A 444 54.12 5.27 19.88
N LYS A 445 53.59 4.89 18.73
CA LYS A 445 53.53 3.50 18.26
C LYS A 445 54.07 3.41 16.84
N LEU A 446 54.61 2.24 16.51
CA LEU A 446 55.09 1.87 15.19
C LEU A 446 54.15 0.83 14.55
N GLY A 447 54.01 0.90 13.23
CA GLY A 447 53.19 -0.02 12.42
C GLY A 447 53.18 0.45 10.97
N ASP A 448 52.92 -0.45 10.03
CA ASP A 448 52.62 -0.07 8.64
C ASP A 448 51.20 0.51 8.61
N VAL A 449 51.03 1.79 8.27
CA VAL A 449 49.70 2.43 8.23
C VAL A 449 49.25 2.88 6.83
N ASP A 450 50.16 2.95 5.83
CA ASP A 450 49.80 3.25 4.43
C ASP A 450 50.03 2.10 3.42
N GLY A 451 50.32 0.90 3.94
CA GLY A 451 50.32 -0.37 3.21
C GLY A 451 51.60 -0.65 2.42
N ASP A 452 52.66 0.14 2.60
CA ASP A 452 53.90 0.04 1.80
C ASP A 452 54.92 -0.96 2.34
N ASN A 453 54.63 -1.58 3.50
CA ASN A 453 55.42 -2.57 4.26
C ASN A 453 56.62 -2.01 5.03
N ASP A 454 56.80 -0.68 5.09
CA ASP A 454 57.75 -0.03 6.01
C ASP A 454 57.06 0.40 7.32
N LEU A 455 57.79 0.42 8.44
CA LEU A 455 57.23 0.84 9.74
C LEU A 455 57.11 2.37 9.86
N ASP A 456 55.88 2.88 9.89
CA ASP A 456 55.52 4.26 10.18
C ASP A 456 55.43 4.55 11.67
N ALA A 457 55.25 5.82 12.05
CA ALA A 457 55.11 6.23 13.45
C ALA A 457 53.90 7.14 13.72
N PHE A 458 52.97 6.68 14.56
CA PHE A 458 51.86 7.48 15.08
C PHE A 458 52.23 8.08 16.45
N VAL A 459 52.12 9.41 16.59
CA VAL A 459 52.59 10.14 17.78
C VAL A 459 51.48 10.90 18.50
N ALA A 460 51.31 10.63 19.79
CA ALA A 460 50.45 11.36 20.72
C ALA A 460 51.02 12.75 21.02
N ASN A 461 50.23 13.81 20.86
CA ASN A 461 50.67 15.19 21.07
C ASN A 461 49.75 15.97 22.03
N TYR A 462 50.33 16.51 23.11
CA TYR A 462 49.59 17.14 24.19
C TYR A 462 49.14 18.58 23.87
N GLY A 463 47.82 18.79 23.78
CA GLY A 463 47.20 20.09 23.51
C GLY A 463 47.31 20.53 22.05
N GLN A 464 47.68 19.60 21.16
CA GLN A 464 48.00 19.78 19.75
C GLN A 464 47.30 18.65 18.96
N GLY A 465 47.48 18.60 17.64
CA GLY A 465 47.02 17.45 16.84
C GLY A 465 48.05 16.33 16.88
N ASN A 466 47.61 15.09 17.05
CA ASN A 466 48.42 13.89 16.85
C ASN A 466 48.91 13.81 15.41
N ARG A 467 50.02 13.10 15.18
CA ARG A 467 50.75 13.10 13.91
C ARG A 467 51.11 11.69 13.46
N VAL A 468 50.88 11.41 12.19
CA VAL A 468 51.46 10.27 11.47
C VAL A 468 52.73 10.74 10.77
N TRP A 469 53.79 9.95 10.92
CA TRP A 469 55.05 10.11 10.22
C TRP A 469 55.27 8.89 9.34
N LEU A 470 55.22 9.11 8.02
CA LEU A 470 55.41 8.05 7.02
C LEU A 470 56.89 7.82 6.77
N ASN A 471 57.34 6.56 6.72
CA ASN A 471 58.71 6.13 6.50
C ASN A 471 59.03 6.04 4.99
N ASN A 472 59.98 5.19 4.58
CA ASN A 472 60.33 4.82 3.18
C ASN A 472 61.44 3.74 3.11
N GLY A 473 61.49 2.85 4.10
CA GLY A 473 62.44 1.72 4.09
C GLY A 473 63.89 2.16 4.15
N SER A 474 64.13 3.32 4.79
CA SER A 474 65.47 3.86 5.05
C SER A 474 65.49 4.79 6.27
N GLY A 475 64.62 4.51 7.25
CA GLY A 475 64.49 5.21 8.53
C GLY A 475 64.19 6.70 8.39
N THR A 476 63.66 7.15 7.24
CA THR A 476 63.62 8.58 6.86
C THR A 476 62.18 9.09 6.79
N PHE A 477 61.72 9.65 7.91
CA PHE A 477 60.32 9.94 8.18
C PHE A 477 59.83 11.31 7.65
N THR A 478 58.57 11.36 7.22
CA THR A 478 57.89 12.55 6.66
C THR A 478 56.54 12.78 7.33
N ASP A 479 56.25 14.02 7.77
CA ASP A 479 54.92 14.42 8.29
C ASP A 479 53.87 14.24 7.18
N SER A 480 52.88 13.37 7.38
CA SER A 480 51.78 13.15 6.41
C SER A 480 50.95 14.43 6.17
N GLY A 481 51.10 15.43 7.04
CA GLY A 481 50.39 16.70 7.02
C GLY A 481 49.07 16.65 7.80
N GLN A 482 48.66 15.47 8.28
CA GLN A 482 47.47 15.28 9.09
C GLN A 482 47.66 15.87 10.50
N SER A 483 46.55 16.28 11.11
CA SER A 483 46.52 16.89 12.45
C SER A 483 45.35 16.28 13.21
N ILE A 484 45.57 15.07 13.71
CA ILE A 484 44.54 14.18 14.20
C ILE A 484 44.10 14.64 15.60
N GLY A 485 42.83 15.00 15.73
CA GLY A 485 42.27 15.57 16.96
C GLY A 485 42.85 16.95 17.36
N SER A 486 42.56 17.33 18.61
CA SER A 486 43.13 18.52 19.29
C SER A 486 43.05 18.37 20.82
N SER A 487 43.32 17.14 21.27
CA SER A 487 43.20 16.72 22.65
C SER A 487 44.50 16.92 23.44
N GLN A 488 44.48 16.55 24.71
CA GLN A 488 45.71 16.35 25.50
C GLN A 488 46.00 14.86 25.45
N SER A 489 46.39 14.37 24.27
CA SER A 489 46.73 12.97 24.06
C SER A 489 48.00 12.64 24.85
N VAL A 490 48.02 11.47 25.50
CA VAL A 490 49.19 11.02 26.30
C VAL A 490 49.70 9.69 25.75
N GLY A 491 49.04 8.58 26.05
CA GLY A 491 49.27 7.28 25.41
C GLY A 491 48.26 6.98 24.29
N LEU A 492 48.55 5.93 23.53
CA LEU A 492 47.73 5.36 22.47
C LEU A 492 48.24 3.96 22.14
N ASP A 493 47.41 3.18 21.44
CA ASP A 493 47.84 1.93 20.82
C ASP A 493 47.35 1.82 19.37
N LEU A 494 48.01 0.96 18.58
CA LEU A 494 47.63 0.65 17.19
C LEU A 494 47.11 -0.79 17.08
N GLY A 495 46.10 -1.00 16.22
CA GLY A 495 45.52 -2.31 15.96
C GLY A 495 44.28 -2.20 15.07
N ASP A 496 43.98 -3.23 14.32
CA ASP A 496 42.76 -3.35 13.50
C ASP A 496 41.54 -3.59 14.40
N VAL A 497 40.76 -2.55 14.69
CA VAL A 497 39.63 -2.60 15.66
C VAL A 497 38.25 -2.73 15.01
N ASP A 498 38.12 -2.59 13.70
CA ASP A 498 36.88 -2.86 12.96
C ASP A 498 37.01 -3.96 11.90
N VAL A 499 38.12 -4.69 11.90
CA VAL A 499 38.37 -5.91 11.12
C VAL A 499 38.24 -5.65 9.61
N ASP A 500 38.76 -4.50 9.19
CA ASP A 500 38.88 -4.11 7.77
C ASP A 500 40.25 -4.52 7.17
N GLY A 501 41.25 -4.70 8.03
CA GLY A 501 42.61 -5.13 7.71
C GLY A 501 43.69 -4.06 7.92
N ASP A 502 43.30 -2.81 8.19
CA ASP A 502 44.21 -1.67 8.35
C ASP A 502 44.49 -1.33 9.83
N LEU A 503 45.64 -0.70 10.12
CA LEU A 503 45.99 -0.34 11.49
C LEU A 503 45.29 0.94 11.97
N ASP A 504 44.24 0.73 12.76
CA ASP A 504 43.49 1.73 13.50
C ASP A 504 44.22 2.24 14.76
N VAL A 505 43.68 3.30 15.41
CA VAL A 505 44.31 3.90 16.60
C VAL A 505 43.35 4.25 17.74
N PHE A 506 43.61 3.71 18.93
CA PHE A 506 42.93 4.09 20.18
C PHE A 506 43.75 5.14 20.94
N VAL A 507 43.18 6.31 21.22
CA VAL A 507 43.89 7.46 21.83
C VAL A 507 43.38 7.78 23.24
N ALA A 508 44.27 7.69 24.23
CA ALA A 508 44.02 8.09 25.63
C ALA A 508 44.24 9.61 25.84
N ASN A 509 43.33 10.26 26.60
CA ASN A 509 43.33 11.72 26.79
C ASN A 509 43.28 12.21 28.26
N ASP A 510 44.18 13.14 28.58
CA ASP A 510 44.33 13.89 29.85
C ASP A 510 43.17 14.91 30.08
N PRO A 511 42.85 15.26 31.34
CA PRO A 511 41.51 14.95 31.86
C PRO A 511 40.37 15.87 31.44
N GLY A 512 39.17 15.27 31.42
CA GLY A 512 37.92 15.95 31.06
C GLY A 512 37.66 15.97 29.56
N ARG A 513 38.33 15.08 28.82
CA ARG A 513 38.13 14.77 27.40
C ARG A 513 37.81 13.27 27.28
N PRO A 514 37.04 12.82 26.29
CA PRO A 514 36.85 11.39 26.03
C PRO A 514 38.14 10.78 25.43
N ASN A 515 38.32 9.47 25.60
CA ASN A 515 39.19 8.70 24.71
C ASN A 515 38.54 8.60 23.32
N LYS A 516 39.35 8.31 22.30
CA LYS A 516 38.95 8.39 20.89
C LYS A 516 39.59 7.29 20.05
N VAL A 517 38.76 6.60 19.27
CA VAL A 517 39.19 5.78 18.13
C VAL A 517 39.24 6.66 16.88
N TRP A 518 40.22 6.41 16.02
CA TRP A 518 40.26 6.98 14.68
C TRP A 518 40.51 5.88 13.67
N LYS A 519 39.65 5.82 12.66
CA LYS A 519 39.66 4.84 11.59
C LYS A 519 40.64 5.17 10.49
N ASN A 520 41.45 4.22 10.04
CA ASN A 520 42.34 4.37 8.89
C ASN A 520 41.54 4.28 7.56
N ASP A 521 42.24 4.23 6.42
CA ASP A 521 41.68 3.97 5.09
C ASP A 521 42.67 3.27 4.14
N GLY A 522 43.60 2.49 4.71
CA GLY A 522 44.72 1.84 4.01
C GLY A 522 45.75 2.79 3.42
N SER A 523 45.55 4.11 3.51
CA SER A 523 46.48 5.14 3.03
C SER A 523 47.07 6.01 4.14
N GLY A 524 47.03 5.48 5.37
CA GLY A 524 47.43 6.17 6.60
C GLY A 524 46.55 7.36 6.96
N THR A 525 45.34 7.51 6.39
CA THR A 525 44.50 8.72 6.52
C THR A 525 43.39 8.55 7.56
N PHE A 526 43.67 8.99 8.79
CA PHE A 526 42.82 8.74 9.95
C PHE A 526 41.60 9.67 10.09
N THR A 527 40.43 9.07 10.31
CA THR A 527 39.11 9.72 10.46
C THR A 527 38.49 9.45 11.85
N ASP A 528 37.89 10.45 12.49
CA ASP A 528 37.25 10.30 13.80
C ASP A 528 36.03 9.36 13.70
N SER A 529 36.01 8.21 14.41
CA SER A 529 34.86 7.28 14.42
C SER A 529 33.58 7.92 14.97
N GLY A 530 33.71 9.06 15.68
CA GLY A 530 32.61 9.81 16.27
C GLY A 530 32.31 9.42 17.71
N GLN A 531 32.77 8.25 18.17
CA GLN A 531 32.63 7.75 19.54
C GLN A 531 33.16 8.75 20.58
N SER A 532 32.81 8.57 21.85
CA SER A 532 33.26 9.45 22.95
C SER A 532 33.42 8.65 24.23
N LEU A 533 34.55 7.96 24.32
CA LEU A 533 34.82 6.94 25.32
C LEU A 533 35.19 7.59 26.66
N GLY A 534 34.16 7.87 27.46
CA GLY A 534 34.28 8.39 28.82
C GLY A 534 34.58 9.88 28.92
N SER A 535 35.17 10.30 30.04
CA SER A 535 35.69 11.67 30.25
C SER A 535 36.77 11.69 31.34
N TYR A 536 37.57 10.62 31.39
CA TYR A 536 38.43 10.27 32.50
C TYR A 536 39.75 11.06 32.47
N ASP A 537 40.79 10.53 33.11
CA ASP A 537 42.14 11.11 33.19
C ASP A 537 43.12 10.11 32.56
N SER A 538 42.82 9.75 31.32
CA SER A 538 43.40 8.60 30.67
C SER A 538 44.84 8.92 30.28
N HIS A 539 45.78 8.20 30.85
CA HIS A 539 47.21 8.43 30.61
C HIS A 539 47.78 7.46 29.58
N ASP A 540 47.28 6.23 29.55
CA ASP A 540 47.77 5.20 28.65
C ASP A 540 46.67 4.19 28.31
N ALA A 541 46.80 3.51 27.18
CA ALA A 541 45.88 2.48 26.72
C ALA A 541 46.65 1.41 25.94
N ALA A 542 46.23 0.15 26.09
CA ALA A 542 46.69 -0.97 25.28
C ALA A 542 45.50 -1.72 24.67
N LEU A 543 45.67 -2.23 23.45
CA LEU A 543 44.67 -3.02 22.72
C LEU A 543 44.96 -4.53 22.83
N GLY A 544 43.92 -5.35 22.70
CA GLY A 544 44.02 -6.82 22.67
C GLY A 544 42.66 -7.48 22.84
N ASP A 545 42.53 -8.73 22.41
CA ASP A 545 41.37 -9.59 22.72
C ASP A 545 41.32 -9.86 24.24
N LEU A 546 40.37 -9.24 24.97
CA LEU A 546 40.26 -9.41 26.43
C LEU A 546 39.10 -10.31 26.85
N ASP A 547 38.12 -10.58 25.99
CA ASP A 547 36.97 -11.44 26.33
C ASP A 547 36.84 -12.76 25.54
N GLY A 548 37.66 -12.96 24.49
CA GLY A 548 37.88 -14.22 23.79
C GLY A 548 37.06 -14.41 22.51
N ASP A 549 36.43 -13.35 22.01
CA ASP A 549 35.60 -13.38 20.80
C ASP A 549 36.43 -13.35 19.50
N GLY A 550 37.56 -12.64 19.54
CA GLY A 550 38.56 -12.56 18.47
C GLY A 550 38.77 -11.16 17.88
N ASP A 551 38.19 -10.08 18.44
CA ASP A 551 38.51 -8.69 18.05
C ASP A 551 39.43 -7.97 19.08
N LEU A 552 39.53 -6.63 19.07
CA LEU A 552 40.47 -5.85 19.90
C LEU A 552 39.78 -4.90 20.89
N ASP A 553 39.64 -5.34 22.14
CA ASP A 553 39.25 -4.52 23.29
C ASP A 553 40.35 -3.52 23.70
N ALA A 554 40.01 -2.55 24.56
CA ALA A 554 40.95 -1.53 25.06
C ALA A 554 41.01 -1.41 26.59
N PHE A 555 42.18 -1.66 27.18
CA PHE A 555 42.47 -1.41 28.60
C PHE A 555 43.08 -0.01 28.80
N ALA A 556 42.33 0.91 29.41
CA ALA A 556 42.73 2.31 29.61
C ALA A 556 43.03 2.67 31.08
N THR A 557 44.23 3.20 31.34
CA THR A 557 44.68 3.60 32.69
C THR A 557 44.36 5.04 33.04
N ASN A 558 44.01 5.30 34.31
CA ASN A 558 43.57 6.63 34.77
C ASN A 558 44.38 7.22 35.93
N TYR A 559 44.73 8.51 35.84
CA TYR A 559 45.78 9.11 36.65
C TYR A 559 45.33 9.90 37.91
N THR A 560 44.08 10.36 38.04
CA THR A 560 43.62 11.13 39.25
C THR A 560 42.93 10.31 40.36
N GLY A 561 43.20 9.00 40.46
CA GLY A 561 42.57 8.15 41.49
C GLY A 561 41.16 7.69 41.10
N GLN A 562 40.83 7.85 39.82
CA GLN A 562 39.75 7.13 39.14
C GLN A 562 40.22 5.67 38.93
N GLY A 563 39.31 4.71 38.77
CA GLY A 563 39.72 3.35 38.40
C GLY A 563 40.14 3.29 36.93
N ASN A 564 41.00 2.34 36.57
CA ASN A 564 41.23 2.00 35.16
C ASN A 564 39.95 1.42 34.56
N ARG A 565 39.81 1.50 33.24
CA ARG A 565 38.62 1.10 32.48
C ARG A 565 38.99 0.05 31.44
N VAL A 566 38.09 -0.87 31.21
CA VAL A 566 38.11 -1.79 30.07
C VAL A 566 36.94 -1.39 29.17
N TRP A 567 37.26 -1.14 27.90
CA TRP A 567 36.29 -0.91 26.85
C TRP A 567 36.20 -2.18 26.03
N ILE A 568 35.03 -2.79 26.00
CA ILE A 568 34.77 -3.96 25.16
C ILE A 568 34.30 -3.45 23.79
N ASN A 569 34.73 -4.08 22.70
CA ASN A 569 34.17 -3.82 21.38
C ASN A 569 32.80 -4.51 21.28
N ASN A 570 31.73 -3.81 20.86
CA ASN A 570 30.38 -4.35 21.04
C ASN A 570 29.99 -5.29 19.89
N ASP A 571 29.89 -6.60 20.14
CA ASP A 571 29.41 -7.57 19.15
C ASP A 571 27.87 -7.57 19.01
N SER A 572 27.33 -8.25 18.00
CA SER A 572 25.91 -8.34 17.68
C SER A 572 25.29 -9.69 18.08
N PRO A 573 24.32 -9.72 19.03
CA PRO A 573 23.80 -10.99 19.56
C PRO A 573 23.32 -12.00 18.51
N ALA A 574 24.07 -13.09 18.39
CA ALA A 574 23.85 -14.21 17.48
C ALA A 574 22.63 -15.06 17.88
N ILE A 575 21.60 -15.11 17.03
CA ILE A 575 20.45 -16.02 17.23
C ILE A 575 20.87 -17.47 16.95
N THR A 576 20.89 -18.30 18.00
CA THR A 576 21.32 -19.72 17.98
C THR A 576 20.18 -20.71 17.83
N SER A 577 18.92 -20.27 17.94
CA SER A 577 17.76 -21.11 17.66
C SER A 577 17.57 -21.37 16.16
N ALA A 578 16.98 -22.52 15.83
CA ALA A 578 16.60 -22.86 14.46
C ALA A 578 15.57 -21.86 13.88
N ASN A 579 15.63 -21.64 12.58
CA ASN A 579 14.72 -20.78 11.83
C ASN A 579 13.37 -21.44 11.44
N ALA A 580 13.18 -22.73 11.74
CA ALA A 580 11.98 -23.48 11.37
C ALA A 580 11.43 -24.33 12.52
N PHE A 581 10.13 -24.20 12.79
CA PHE A 581 9.43 -24.94 13.84
C PHE A 581 8.13 -25.56 13.33
N ASN A 582 7.71 -26.66 13.96
CA ASN A 582 6.36 -27.20 13.80
C ASN A 582 5.53 -26.84 15.03
N SER A 583 4.38 -26.20 14.83
CA SER A 583 3.33 -26.07 15.85
C SER A 583 2.22 -27.09 15.58
N VAL A 584 1.57 -27.54 16.64
CA VAL A 584 0.26 -28.19 16.54
C VAL A 584 -0.81 -27.10 16.54
N GLU A 585 -1.93 -27.33 15.87
CA GLU A 585 -3.10 -26.44 15.93
C GLU A 585 -3.79 -26.43 17.31
N GLU A 586 -4.80 -25.57 17.48
CA GLU A 586 -5.46 -25.23 18.77
C GLU A 586 -4.49 -24.75 19.89
N GLN A 587 -3.20 -24.62 19.63
CA GLN A 587 -2.16 -24.23 20.59
C GLN A 587 -1.49 -22.91 20.21
N THR A 588 -1.14 -22.10 21.23
CA THR A 588 -0.47 -20.81 21.02
C THR A 588 1.03 -20.83 21.25
N VAL A 589 1.62 -21.96 21.68
CA VAL A 589 3.06 -22.05 21.98
C VAL A 589 3.79 -22.55 20.74
N VAL A 590 4.80 -21.79 20.29
CA VAL A 590 5.66 -22.18 19.17
C VAL A 590 6.97 -22.76 19.70
N ALA A 591 7.81 -21.89 20.26
CA ALA A 591 9.16 -22.21 20.67
C ALA A 591 9.65 -21.23 21.74
N THR A 592 10.77 -21.57 22.38
CA THR A 592 11.60 -20.61 23.10
C THR A 592 12.87 -20.42 22.28
N LEU A 593 13.03 -19.24 21.69
CA LEU A 593 14.21 -18.89 20.91
C LEU A 593 15.41 -18.63 21.83
N SER A 594 16.61 -18.79 21.28
CA SER A 594 17.87 -18.62 21.99
C SER A 594 18.84 -17.79 21.15
N ALA A 595 19.65 -17.01 21.84
CA ALA A 595 20.74 -16.24 21.28
C ALA A 595 21.90 -16.26 22.28
N THR A 596 23.10 -16.04 21.75
CA THR A 596 24.33 -15.75 22.49
C THR A 596 24.82 -14.36 22.07
N ASP A 597 25.76 -13.83 22.81
CA ASP A 597 26.23 -12.44 22.79
C ASP A 597 27.65 -12.51 23.34
N ALA A 598 28.66 -12.00 22.62
CA ALA A 598 30.07 -12.25 22.92
C ALA A 598 30.47 -11.54 24.23
N ASP A 599 30.18 -10.23 24.31
CA ASP A 599 30.27 -9.37 25.50
C ASP A 599 29.57 -9.97 26.75
N GLY A 600 28.69 -10.96 26.56
CA GLY A 600 27.87 -11.59 27.58
C GLY A 600 26.63 -10.77 27.97
N ASP A 601 26.15 -9.87 27.10
CA ASP A 601 25.13 -8.89 27.42
C ASP A 601 23.68 -9.45 27.41
N ALA A 602 22.75 -8.63 27.90
CA ALA A 602 21.42 -9.06 28.34
C ALA A 602 20.38 -9.07 27.21
N VAL A 603 20.52 -9.98 26.24
CA VAL A 603 19.68 -10.08 25.03
C VAL A 603 18.17 -9.87 25.26
N VAL A 604 17.66 -8.83 24.61
CA VAL A 604 16.26 -8.41 24.53
C VAL A 604 15.65 -8.84 23.19
N TRP A 605 14.47 -9.48 23.26
CA TRP A 605 13.77 -10.02 22.08
C TRP A 605 12.62 -9.13 21.61
N SER A 606 12.46 -9.02 20.29
CA SER A 606 11.32 -8.35 19.66
C SER A 606 10.83 -9.09 18.40
N VAL A 607 9.59 -8.81 17.99
CA VAL A 607 9.10 -9.14 16.64
C VAL A 607 9.33 -7.89 15.79
N SER A 608 10.13 -8.02 14.72
CA SER A 608 10.61 -6.93 13.89
C SER A 608 9.96 -6.89 12.50
N GLY A 609 9.47 -8.03 11.99
CA GLY A 609 8.91 -8.11 10.64
C GLY A 609 8.29 -9.48 10.30
N GLY A 610 8.26 -9.81 9.01
CA GLY A 610 7.57 -11.00 8.47
C GLY A 610 6.11 -10.74 8.08
N ALA A 611 5.58 -11.59 7.20
CA ALA A 611 4.22 -11.47 6.66
C ALA A 611 3.15 -11.61 7.76
N ASP A 612 3.38 -12.52 8.70
CA ASP A 612 2.42 -12.92 9.74
C ASP A 612 2.66 -12.26 11.10
N GLN A 613 3.56 -11.27 11.19
CA GLN A 613 3.96 -10.58 12.43
C GLN A 613 2.79 -10.21 13.36
N GLY A 614 1.66 -9.77 12.80
CA GLY A 614 0.45 -9.38 13.54
C GLY A 614 -0.32 -10.54 14.19
N LYS A 615 0.19 -11.77 14.07
CA LYS A 615 -0.38 -13.02 14.60
C LYS A 615 0.50 -13.59 15.72
N PHE A 616 1.66 -13.00 16.00
CA PHE A 616 2.64 -13.47 17.00
C PHE A 616 2.91 -12.47 18.12
N SER A 617 3.49 -12.97 19.21
CA SER A 617 4.21 -12.18 20.20
C SER A 617 5.38 -12.99 20.79
N ILE A 618 6.47 -12.29 21.10
CA ILE A 618 7.65 -12.86 21.77
C ILE A 618 7.82 -12.25 23.16
N ASN A 619 8.30 -13.03 24.12
CA ASN A 619 8.67 -12.52 25.43
C ASN A 619 10.08 -11.89 25.39
N ALA A 620 10.14 -10.58 25.60
CA ALA A 620 11.35 -9.78 25.47
C ALA A 620 12.54 -10.25 26.33
N SER A 621 12.33 -10.92 27.46
CA SER A 621 13.43 -11.38 28.34
C SER A 621 13.59 -12.90 28.37
N THR A 622 12.93 -13.65 27.50
CA THR A 622 13.05 -15.12 27.47
C THR A 622 12.96 -15.75 26.08
N GLY A 623 12.86 -15.00 24.98
CA GLY A 623 12.74 -15.54 23.62
C GLY A 623 11.47 -16.39 23.35
N ALA A 624 10.51 -16.44 24.28
CA ALA A 624 9.34 -17.31 24.16
C ALA A 624 8.37 -16.79 23.10
N LEU A 625 8.36 -17.42 21.92
CA LEU A 625 7.55 -17.08 20.77
C LEU A 625 6.19 -17.80 20.83
N THR A 626 5.12 -17.04 20.64
CA THR A 626 3.74 -17.51 20.75
C THR A 626 2.82 -16.89 19.72
N PHE A 627 1.78 -17.61 19.29
CA PHE A 627 0.67 -17.03 18.54
C PHE A 627 -0.26 -16.23 19.48
N LEU A 628 -0.76 -15.09 19.00
CA LEU A 628 -1.77 -14.25 19.68
C LEU A 628 -3.16 -14.89 19.73
N SER A 629 -3.41 -15.86 18.86
CA SER A 629 -4.61 -16.70 18.80
C SER A 629 -4.19 -18.01 18.17
N ALA A 630 -4.67 -19.14 18.69
CA ALA A 630 -4.29 -20.45 18.18
C ALA A 630 -4.66 -20.58 16.68
N PRO A 631 -3.79 -21.18 15.84
CA PRO A 631 -4.10 -21.48 14.47
C PRO A 631 -5.06 -22.69 14.37
N ASP A 632 -5.68 -22.80 13.21
CA ASP A 632 -6.72 -23.76 12.79
C ASP A 632 -6.24 -24.28 11.42
N PHE A 633 -5.94 -25.56 11.30
CA PHE A 633 -5.28 -26.11 10.10
C PHE A 633 -6.22 -26.20 8.89
N ASP A 634 -7.53 -26.38 9.13
CA ASP A 634 -8.58 -26.41 8.10
C ASP A 634 -8.98 -25.01 7.61
N ILE A 635 -8.75 -23.98 8.43
CA ILE A 635 -8.99 -22.58 8.11
C ILE A 635 -7.68 -21.79 8.30
N PRO A 636 -6.67 -21.99 7.42
CA PRO A 636 -5.34 -21.41 7.57
C PRO A 636 -5.43 -19.89 7.73
N GLY A 637 -4.83 -19.41 8.81
CA GLY A 637 -4.92 -18.01 9.25
C GLY A 637 -3.70 -17.16 8.88
N ASP A 638 -2.70 -17.76 8.22
CA ASP A 638 -1.50 -17.16 7.62
C ASP A 638 -1.85 -16.23 6.44
N SER A 639 -0.87 -15.80 5.64
CA SER A 639 -1.04 -14.68 4.71
C SER A 639 -1.41 -15.07 3.27
N ASP A 640 -1.07 -16.29 2.85
CA ASP A 640 -1.43 -16.89 1.56
C ASP A 640 -2.20 -18.22 1.66
N ALA A 641 -2.41 -18.71 2.90
CA ALA A 641 -3.24 -19.85 3.30
C ALA A 641 -2.65 -21.23 2.96
N ASP A 642 -1.38 -21.45 3.30
CA ASP A 642 -0.65 -22.71 3.10
C ASP A 642 -0.27 -23.47 4.40
N ASN A 643 -0.60 -22.90 5.57
CA ASN A 643 -0.24 -23.34 6.93
C ASN A 643 1.23 -23.12 7.37
N VAL A 644 2.05 -22.37 6.63
CA VAL A 644 3.38 -21.91 7.06
C VAL A 644 3.33 -20.42 7.40
N TYR A 645 3.50 -20.08 8.68
CA TYR A 645 3.43 -18.71 9.16
C TYR A 645 4.83 -18.09 9.26
N GLU A 646 5.06 -16.92 8.65
CA GLU A 646 6.37 -16.25 8.63
C GLU A 646 6.45 -15.03 9.56
N VAL A 647 7.38 -15.07 10.52
CA VAL A 647 7.64 -13.96 11.45
C VAL A 647 9.13 -13.70 11.61
N GLN A 648 9.56 -12.46 11.42
CA GLN A 648 10.93 -12.03 11.70
C GLN A 648 11.02 -11.54 13.15
N VAL A 649 12.01 -12.05 13.86
CA VAL A 649 12.37 -11.64 15.22
C VAL A 649 13.73 -10.96 15.21
N THR A 650 13.99 -10.14 16.23
CA THR A 650 15.31 -9.55 16.46
C THR A 650 15.72 -9.78 17.92
N ALA A 651 16.96 -10.22 18.11
CA ALA A 651 17.69 -10.25 19.37
C ALA A 651 18.59 -9.01 19.44
N SER A 652 18.66 -8.33 20.58
CA SER A 652 19.41 -7.07 20.75
C SER A 652 19.89 -6.91 22.19
N ASP A 653 21.15 -6.59 22.38
CA ASP A 653 21.77 -6.17 23.66
C ASP A 653 21.17 -4.83 24.16
N GLY A 654 20.77 -3.97 23.21
CA GLY A 654 20.29 -2.61 23.41
C GLY A 654 21.04 -1.57 22.58
N THR A 655 22.07 -1.98 21.85
CA THR A 655 23.00 -1.16 21.06
C THR A 655 22.99 -1.63 19.60
N LEU A 656 23.20 -2.93 19.37
CA LEU A 656 23.16 -3.63 18.08
C LEU A 656 22.04 -4.70 18.08
N GLY A 657 22.08 -5.68 17.18
CA GLY A 657 21.22 -6.87 17.26
C GLY A 657 20.85 -7.55 15.95
N ALA A 658 21.00 -8.88 15.90
CA ALA A 658 20.70 -9.69 14.72
C ALA A 658 19.20 -9.98 14.54
N ALA A 659 18.75 -10.05 13.27
CA ALA A 659 17.41 -10.48 12.90
C ALA A 659 17.39 -11.91 12.32
N GLN A 660 16.32 -12.66 12.57
CA GLN A 660 16.09 -13.99 11.97
C GLN A 660 14.62 -14.14 11.57
N THR A 661 14.37 -14.60 10.33
CA THR A 661 13.03 -15.02 9.89
C THR A 661 12.74 -16.43 10.38
N ILE A 662 11.62 -16.59 11.07
CA ILE A 662 11.12 -17.85 11.62
C ILE A 662 9.92 -18.32 10.80
N SER A 663 10.00 -19.52 10.24
CA SER A 663 8.87 -20.21 9.60
C SER A 663 8.23 -21.19 10.57
N VAL A 664 6.92 -21.07 10.79
CA VAL A 664 6.15 -21.92 11.71
C VAL A 664 5.10 -22.72 10.94
N THR A 665 5.40 -23.98 10.66
CA THR A 665 4.46 -24.90 10.02
C THR A 665 3.44 -25.40 11.04
N VAL A 666 2.16 -25.17 10.78
CA VAL A 666 1.06 -25.71 11.59
C VAL A 666 0.73 -27.13 11.13
N THR A 667 0.42 -28.01 12.08
CA THR A 667 0.19 -29.44 11.83
C THR A 667 -1.18 -29.92 12.34
N ASP A 668 -1.90 -30.58 11.44
CA ASP A 668 -3.17 -31.31 11.63
C ASP A 668 -3.13 -32.25 12.84
N THR A 669 -4.20 -32.19 13.64
CA THR A 669 -4.55 -33.21 14.62
C THR A 669 -6.01 -33.63 14.55
N VAL A 670 -6.27 -34.78 13.90
CA VAL A 670 -7.56 -35.50 13.90
C VAL A 670 -8.47 -35.21 15.11
N GLU A 671 -9.56 -34.47 14.87
CA GLU A 671 -10.54 -34.06 15.87
C GLU A 671 -11.79 -34.97 15.88
N THR A 672 -12.85 -34.49 16.54
CA THR A 672 -14.12 -35.20 16.65
C THR A 672 -15.11 -34.82 15.54
N PRO A 673 -15.77 -35.78 14.86
CA PRO A 673 -16.79 -35.51 13.87
C PRO A 673 -17.96 -34.70 14.43
N VAL A 674 -18.43 -33.71 13.69
CA VAL A 674 -19.54 -32.83 14.07
C VAL A 674 -20.81 -33.22 13.30
N ILE A 675 -21.89 -33.53 14.01
CA ILE A 675 -23.22 -33.67 13.41
C ILE A 675 -23.85 -32.28 13.29
N VAL A 676 -23.96 -31.76 12.06
CA VAL A 676 -24.49 -30.41 11.78
C VAL A 676 -26.02 -30.39 11.56
N SER A 677 -26.65 -31.56 11.43
CA SER A 677 -28.12 -31.67 11.36
C SER A 677 -28.80 -31.49 12.72
N LEU A 678 -29.92 -30.78 12.72
CA LEU A 678 -30.77 -30.58 13.89
C LEU A 678 -31.35 -31.91 14.42
N GLU A 679 -31.54 -32.02 15.74
CA GLU A 679 -32.19 -33.16 16.39
C GLU A 679 -33.63 -33.42 15.92
N ASN A 680 -34.29 -32.40 15.37
CA ASN A 680 -35.66 -32.46 14.88
C ASN A 680 -35.67 -32.06 13.40
N LEU A 681 -35.83 -33.06 12.53
CA LEU A 681 -35.92 -32.90 11.08
C LEU A 681 -37.38 -33.00 10.61
N THR A 682 -37.66 -32.46 9.43
CA THR A 682 -38.93 -32.66 8.72
C THR A 682 -38.66 -33.22 7.34
N VAL A 683 -39.39 -34.26 6.96
CA VAL A 683 -39.27 -34.92 5.64
C VAL A 683 -40.65 -34.97 5.00
N VAL A 684 -40.73 -34.67 3.70
CA VAL A 684 -41.96 -34.79 2.92
C VAL A 684 -42.23 -36.27 2.65
N GLU A 685 -43.49 -36.70 2.78
CA GLU A 685 -43.86 -38.08 2.48
C GLU A 685 -43.52 -38.49 1.03
N ASN A 686 -43.53 -39.80 0.76
CA ASN A 686 -43.14 -40.41 -0.51
C ASN A 686 -41.66 -40.22 -0.92
N THR A 687 -40.84 -39.54 -0.12
CA THR A 687 -39.38 -39.45 -0.30
C THR A 687 -38.61 -40.48 0.55
N VAL A 688 -37.42 -40.92 0.10
CA VAL A 688 -36.56 -41.82 0.92
C VAL A 688 -35.42 -41.10 1.64
N SER A 689 -34.98 -39.95 1.15
CA SER A 689 -33.83 -39.23 1.69
C SER A 689 -34.16 -38.53 3.01
N VAL A 690 -33.24 -38.57 3.96
CA VAL A 690 -33.28 -37.75 5.18
C VAL A 690 -32.24 -36.62 5.02
N PRO A 691 -32.53 -35.36 5.39
CA PRO A 691 -31.55 -34.28 5.38
C PRO A 691 -30.60 -34.39 6.60
N PHE A 692 -29.88 -35.51 6.67
CA PHE A 692 -28.82 -35.74 7.64
C PHE A 692 -27.46 -35.37 7.05
N SER A 693 -26.67 -34.60 7.80
CA SER A 693 -25.31 -34.20 7.45
C SER A 693 -24.44 -34.18 8.70
N ALA A 694 -23.19 -34.60 8.51
CA ALA A 694 -22.11 -34.50 9.46
C ALA A 694 -20.82 -34.13 8.70
N THR A 695 -19.88 -33.50 9.38
CA THR A 695 -18.59 -33.05 8.86
C THR A 695 -17.50 -33.45 9.83
N ASP A 696 -16.40 -33.98 9.32
CA ASP A 696 -15.11 -33.97 10.04
C ASP A 696 -14.44 -32.63 9.67
N PRO A 697 -13.74 -31.95 10.60
CA PRO A 697 -12.89 -30.83 10.25
C PRO A 697 -11.72 -31.34 9.39
N SER A 698 -10.78 -32.11 9.98
CA SER A 698 -9.61 -32.79 9.36
C SER A 698 -9.91 -33.84 8.25
N GLY A 699 -11.05 -33.72 7.57
CA GLY A 699 -11.31 -34.26 6.23
C GLY A 699 -11.52 -35.78 6.14
N LEU A 700 -11.48 -36.51 7.25
CA LEU A 700 -11.55 -37.98 7.22
C LEU A 700 -12.93 -38.51 6.79
N SER A 701 -12.93 -39.72 6.25
CA SER A 701 -14.11 -40.34 5.66
C SER A 701 -15.13 -40.82 6.70
N LEU A 702 -16.16 -40.01 6.94
CA LEU A 702 -17.24 -40.31 7.88
C LEU A 702 -18.06 -41.55 7.53
N THR A 703 -18.29 -42.38 8.54
CA THR A 703 -19.21 -43.52 8.51
C THR A 703 -20.33 -43.32 9.54
N CYS A 704 -21.57 -43.34 9.08
CA CYS A 704 -22.77 -43.35 9.93
C CYS A 704 -23.25 -44.78 10.20
N VAL A 705 -23.75 -45.03 11.42
CA VAL A 705 -24.34 -46.30 11.85
C VAL A 705 -25.62 -46.00 12.62
N ILE A 706 -26.71 -46.71 12.32
CA ILE A 706 -27.94 -46.65 13.11
C ILE A 706 -27.75 -47.50 14.37
N THR A 707 -27.86 -46.88 15.54
CA THR A 707 -27.55 -47.46 16.85
C THR A 707 -28.79 -47.73 17.70
N GLY A 708 -29.93 -47.11 17.37
CA GLY A 708 -31.16 -47.23 18.16
C GLY A 708 -32.33 -46.42 17.60
N GLY A 709 -33.30 -46.12 18.46
CA GLY A 709 -34.56 -45.46 18.14
C GLY A 709 -35.71 -46.43 17.85
N ALA A 710 -36.95 -45.96 18.01
CA ALA A 710 -38.15 -46.78 17.86
C ALA A 710 -38.36 -47.30 16.42
N ASP A 711 -37.97 -46.49 15.43
CA ASP A 711 -38.19 -46.74 14.00
C ASP A 711 -36.93 -47.20 13.26
N GLN A 712 -35.87 -47.58 13.97
CA GLN A 712 -34.58 -47.99 13.39
C GLN A 712 -34.71 -49.02 12.24
N ALA A 713 -35.67 -49.95 12.33
CA ALA A 713 -35.93 -50.98 11.33
C ALA A 713 -36.53 -50.46 10.01
N ARG A 714 -36.79 -49.14 9.91
CA ARG A 714 -37.30 -48.44 8.72
C ARG A 714 -36.21 -47.66 7.98
N PHE A 715 -35.00 -47.60 8.53
CA PHE A 715 -33.85 -46.85 8.00
C PHE A 715 -32.66 -47.75 7.64
N VAL A 716 -31.79 -47.26 6.76
CA VAL A 716 -30.49 -47.86 6.43
C VAL A 716 -29.42 -46.77 6.36
N ALA A 717 -28.25 -47.03 6.94
CA ALA A 717 -27.10 -46.12 6.88
C ALA A 717 -26.33 -46.30 5.56
N GLU A 718 -25.91 -45.20 4.95
CA GLU A 718 -25.19 -45.15 3.68
C GLU A 718 -24.17 -43.99 3.74
N GLY A 719 -22.87 -44.31 3.76
CA GLY A 719 -21.79 -43.33 3.89
C GLY A 719 -21.86 -42.54 5.20
N ALA A 720 -21.72 -41.22 5.11
CA ALA A 720 -21.79 -40.30 6.24
C ALA A 720 -23.21 -40.10 6.82
N GLY A 721 -24.25 -40.74 6.26
CA GLY A 721 -25.64 -40.53 6.69
C GLY A 721 -26.54 -41.77 6.60
N PHE A 722 -27.84 -41.54 6.55
CA PHE A 722 -28.86 -42.59 6.49
C PHE A 722 -30.10 -42.14 5.73
N ARG A 723 -30.92 -43.12 5.30
CA ARG A 723 -32.16 -42.89 4.57
C ARG A 723 -33.23 -43.92 4.94
N PHE A 724 -34.49 -43.66 4.57
CA PHE A 724 -35.55 -44.66 4.67
C PHE A 724 -35.29 -45.84 3.71
N ILE A 725 -35.62 -47.05 4.17
CA ILE A 725 -35.61 -48.28 3.34
C ILE A 725 -36.73 -48.24 2.29
N SER A 726 -37.87 -47.66 2.64
CA SER A 726 -39.06 -47.51 1.80
C SER A 726 -39.71 -46.15 2.08
N PRO A 727 -40.29 -45.46 1.08
CA PRO A 727 -40.93 -44.17 1.30
C PRO A 727 -41.98 -44.22 2.43
N PRO A 728 -41.96 -43.29 3.39
CA PRO A 728 -43.01 -43.14 4.39
C PRO A 728 -44.22 -42.40 3.80
N THR A 729 -45.40 -42.60 4.37
CA THR A 729 -46.66 -41.97 3.92
C THR A 729 -47.36 -41.28 5.09
N TYR A 730 -47.72 -40.01 4.96
CA TYR A 730 -48.35 -39.19 6.00
C TYR A 730 -49.70 -39.74 6.47
N ARG A 731 -50.34 -40.58 5.64
CA ARG A 731 -51.67 -41.17 5.88
C ARG A 731 -51.62 -42.69 6.13
N GLY A 732 -50.41 -43.26 6.22
CA GLY A 732 -50.18 -44.68 6.45
C GLY A 732 -49.37 -44.91 7.73
N LEU A 733 -50.09 -45.18 8.83
CA LEU A 733 -49.54 -45.47 10.15
C LEU A 733 -48.67 -46.73 10.11
N GLY A 734 -47.36 -46.54 10.11
CA GLY A 734 -46.35 -47.61 10.04
C GLY A 734 -45.10 -47.33 10.87
N ASP A 735 -45.01 -46.10 11.38
CA ASP A 735 -44.26 -45.66 12.54
C ASP A 735 -44.65 -46.48 13.78
N ALA A 736 -43.71 -46.66 14.71
CA ALA A 736 -43.84 -47.60 15.83
C ALA A 736 -44.95 -47.24 16.84
N ASN A 737 -45.36 -45.98 16.87
CA ASN A 737 -46.27 -45.31 17.82
C ASN A 737 -47.55 -44.75 17.19
N ALA A 738 -47.60 -44.57 15.86
CA ALA A 738 -48.72 -44.01 15.09
C ALA A 738 -49.04 -42.53 15.39
N ASP A 739 -48.02 -41.68 15.50
CA ASP A 739 -48.13 -40.21 15.66
C ASP A 739 -47.47 -39.37 14.55
N ASN A 740 -46.96 -40.00 13.49
CA ASN A 740 -46.23 -39.41 12.35
C ASN A 740 -44.85 -38.81 12.70
N VAL A 741 -44.27 -39.12 13.86
CA VAL A 741 -42.87 -38.80 14.21
C VAL A 741 -42.04 -40.07 14.33
N TYR A 742 -40.97 -40.15 13.54
CA TYR A 742 -40.08 -41.32 13.47
C TYR A 742 -38.85 -41.06 14.35
N GLU A 743 -38.54 -41.99 15.25
CA GLU A 743 -37.39 -41.85 16.16
C GLU A 743 -36.24 -42.80 15.76
N VAL A 744 -35.05 -42.23 15.52
CA VAL A 744 -33.82 -42.97 15.15
C VAL A 744 -32.60 -42.40 15.87
N SER A 745 -31.80 -43.28 16.47
CA SER A 745 -30.50 -42.94 17.07
C SER A 745 -29.39 -43.33 16.11
N VAL A 746 -28.41 -42.44 15.90
CA VAL A 746 -27.26 -42.69 15.04
C VAL A 746 -25.95 -42.42 15.77
N SER A 747 -24.87 -43.04 15.28
CA SER A 747 -23.50 -42.65 15.59
C SER A 747 -22.74 -42.36 14.31
N VAL A 748 -21.93 -41.30 14.31
CA VAL A 748 -21.02 -40.95 13.21
C VAL A 748 -19.59 -41.05 13.71
N THR A 749 -18.72 -41.68 12.92
CA THR A 749 -17.30 -41.88 13.24
C THR A 749 -16.40 -41.61 12.03
N ASN A 750 -15.23 -41.02 12.29
CA ASN A 750 -14.13 -40.88 11.34
C ASN A 750 -13.10 -42.04 11.42
N GLY A 751 -13.39 -43.05 12.24
CA GLY A 751 -12.49 -44.19 12.51
C GLY A 751 -11.65 -44.06 13.77
N VAL A 752 -11.47 -42.84 14.30
CA VAL A 752 -10.76 -42.56 15.56
C VAL A 752 -11.77 -42.18 16.66
N PHE A 753 -12.58 -41.16 16.41
CA PHE A 753 -13.60 -40.64 17.31
C PHE A 753 -15.01 -41.06 16.88
N THR A 754 -15.99 -40.91 17.78
CA THR A 754 -17.40 -41.25 17.49
C THR A 754 -18.34 -40.35 18.27
N VAL A 755 -19.25 -39.67 17.57
CA VAL A 755 -20.34 -38.89 18.16
C VAL A 755 -21.68 -39.59 17.98
N TYR A 756 -22.67 -39.24 18.80
CA TYR A 756 -23.99 -39.87 18.86
C TYR A 756 -25.08 -38.81 18.89
N GLN A 757 -26.19 -39.02 18.16
CA GLN A 757 -27.34 -38.14 18.17
C GLN A 757 -28.66 -38.93 18.07
N ASP A 758 -29.64 -38.55 18.89
CA ASP A 758 -31.04 -38.97 18.73
C ASP A 758 -31.74 -37.99 17.77
N ILE A 759 -32.46 -38.52 16.78
CA ILE A 759 -33.10 -37.74 15.72
C ILE A 759 -34.60 -38.08 15.66
N ARG A 760 -35.42 -37.03 15.65
CA ARG A 760 -36.85 -37.10 15.35
C ARG A 760 -37.13 -36.59 13.95
N ILE A 761 -37.87 -37.36 13.16
CA ILE A 761 -38.25 -37.00 11.79
C ILE A 761 -39.78 -36.90 11.72
N SER A 762 -40.29 -35.68 11.60
CA SER A 762 -41.72 -35.42 11.40
C SER A 762 -42.08 -35.50 9.91
N LEU A 763 -43.21 -36.12 9.57
CA LEU A 763 -43.70 -36.14 8.19
C LEU A 763 -44.50 -34.89 7.81
N GLY A 764 -44.21 -34.34 6.63
CA GLY A 764 -45.06 -33.38 5.93
C GLY A 764 -45.92 -34.04 4.84
N ASP A 765 -47.18 -33.61 4.74
CA ASP A 765 -48.13 -33.93 3.67
C ASP A 765 -47.56 -33.40 2.33
N ASP A 766 -47.44 -34.27 1.32
CA ASP A 766 -46.94 -33.86 -0.01
C ASP A 766 -48.07 -33.20 -0.82
N ASN A 767 -47.72 -32.18 -1.60
CA ASN A 767 -48.70 -31.26 -2.17
C ASN A 767 -48.92 -31.54 -3.66
N SER A 768 -50.10 -32.01 -4.00
CA SER A 768 -50.52 -32.29 -5.38
C SER A 768 -50.58 -31.01 -6.24
N PRO A 769 -50.38 -31.09 -7.55
CA PRO A 769 -50.57 -29.93 -8.43
C PRO A 769 -52.06 -29.63 -8.67
N PRO A 770 -52.43 -28.34 -8.84
CA PRO A 770 -53.78 -27.96 -9.21
C PRO A 770 -54.08 -28.32 -10.68
N ALA A 771 -55.36 -28.44 -11.03
CA ALA A 771 -55.82 -28.78 -12.38
C ALA A 771 -56.82 -27.73 -12.91
N ILE A 772 -56.56 -27.20 -14.12
CA ILE A 772 -57.49 -26.31 -14.83
C ILE A 772 -58.66 -27.13 -15.39
N THR A 773 -59.88 -26.65 -15.15
CA THR A 773 -61.16 -27.30 -15.49
C THR A 773 -61.97 -26.55 -16.56
N SER A 774 -61.57 -25.33 -16.93
CA SER A 774 -62.16 -24.57 -18.01
C SER A 774 -61.74 -25.08 -19.41
N PRO A 775 -62.56 -24.88 -20.45
CA PRO A 775 -62.17 -25.16 -21.83
C PRO A 775 -61.04 -24.25 -22.33
N ALA A 776 -60.20 -24.76 -23.24
CA ALA A 776 -59.14 -24.02 -23.92
C ALA A 776 -59.63 -23.06 -25.03
N SER A 777 -60.93 -22.71 -25.02
CA SER A 777 -61.56 -21.89 -26.06
C SER A 777 -62.74 -21.09 -25.49
N ALA A 778 -62.77 -19.80 -25.77
CA ALA A 778 -63.86 -18.90 -25.42
C ALA A 778 -64.26 -18.02 -26.63
N SER A 779 -65.31 -17.23 -26.49
CA SER A 779 -65.70 -16.23 -27.48
C SER A 779 -66.39 -15.06 -26.80
N ALA A 780 -66.18 -13.86 -27.34
CA ALA A 780 -66.75 -12.61 -26.86
C ALA A 780 -67.24 -11.76 -28.05
N PRO A 781 -68.33 -11.00 -27.91
CA PRO A 781 -68.65 -9.97 -28.89
C PRO A 781 -67.61 -8.84 -28.82
N GLU A 782 -67.45 -8.10 -29.91
CA GLU A 782 -66.71 -6.86 -29.88
C GLU A 782 -67.34 -5.80 -28.95
N GLY A 783 -66.61 -4.74 -28.62
CA GLY A 783 -67.02 -3.77 -27.62
C GLY A 783 -67.04 -4.30 -26.16
N SER A 784 -66.84 -5.61 -25.94
CA SER A 784 -66.82 -6.25 -24.62
C SER A 784 -65.41 -6.38 -24.04
N LEU A 785 -65.23 -5.90 -22.81
CA LEU A 785 -64.01 -6.17 -22.03
C LEU A 785 -63.97 -7.60 -21.43
N SER A 786 -65.07 -8.36 -21.45
CA SER A 786 -65.15 -9.69 -20.84
C SER A 786 -64.81 -10.80 -21.83
N ALA A 787 -63.68 -11.50 -21.61
CA ALA A 787 -63.22 -12.62 -22.43
C ALA A 787 -63.61 -14.00 -21.87
N GLY A 788 -63.85 -14.12 -20.54
CA GLY A 788 -64.35 -15.35 -19.94
C GLY A 788 -63.99 -15.52 -18.47
N THR A 789 -63.94 -16.76 -17.99
CA THR A 789 -63.44 -17.10 -16.65
C THR A 789 -62.76 -18.45 -16.69
N VAL A 790 -61.48 -18.47 -16.34
CA VAL A 790 -60.67 -19.68 -16.15
C VAL A 790 -61.05 -20.29 -14.80
N THR A 791 -61.22 -21.60 -14.73
CA THR A 791 -61.56 -22.30 -13.48
C THR A 791 -60.58 -23.43 -13.24
N ALA A 792 -60.27 -23.71 -11.99
CA ALA A 792 -59.37 -24.77 -11.59
C ALA A 792 -59.78 -25.38 -10.24
N SER A 793 -59.25 -26.56 -9.94
CA SER A 793 -59.49 -27.31 -8.70
C SER A 793 -58.19 -27.88 -8.15
N ASP A 794 -58.09 -27.91 -6.83
CA ASP A 794 -56.93 -28.36 -6.07
C ASP A 794 -57.29 -29.64 -5.29
N PRO A 795 -56.49 -30.73 -5.34
CA PRO A 795 -56.77 -31.95 -4.58
C PRO A 795 -56.71 -31.78 -3.06
N ASP A 796 -55.81 -30.92 -2.58
CA ASP A 796 -55.46 -30.76 -1.16
C ASP A 796 -56.13 -29.53 -0.51
N GLY A 797 -56.86 -28.75 -1.32
CA GLY A 797 -57.62 -27.57 -0.89
C GLY A 797 -56.83 -26.26 -0.90
N GLY A 798 -55.73 -26.21 -1.65
CA GLY A 798 -54.86 -25.04 -1.81
C GLY A 798 -55.59 -23.77 -2.28
N THR A 799 -55.05 -22.60 -1.90
CA THR A 799 -55.58 -21.30 -2.34
C THR A 799 -55.05 -20.96 -3.73
N LEU A 800 -55.86 -21.28 -4.74
CA LEU A 800 -55.53 -21.08 -6.15
C LEU A 800 -55.32 -19.59 -6.52
N LEU A 801 -54.25 -19.34 -7.27
CA LEU A 801 -53.82 -18.06 -7.79
C LEU A 801 -53.72 -18.12 -9.32
N TYR A 802 -54.32 -17.16 -10.00
CA TYR A 802 -54.42 -17.10 -11.47
C TYR A 802 -53.51 -16.00 -12.05
N SER A 803 -52.82 -16.26 -13.16
CA SER A 803 -51.97 -15.30 -13.86
C SER A 803 -51.91 -15.58 -15.36
N VAL A 804 -51.90 -14.53 -16.18
CA VAL A 804 -51.48 -14.64 -17.60
C VAL A 804 -49.96 -14.89 -17.62
N SER A 805 -49.51 -15.86 -18.40
CA SER A 805 -48.13 -16.35 -18.42
C SER A 805 -47.46 -16.33 -19.81
N GLY A 806 -48.25 -16.28 -20.87
CA GLY A 806 -47.80 -16.41 -22.25
C GLY A 806 -48.95 -16.29 -23.25
N GLY A 807 -48.74 -16.79 -24.47
CA GLY A 807 -49.64 -16.59 -25.62
C GLY A 807 -49.26 -15.36 -26.44
N ALA A 808 -49.66 -15.34 -27.72
CA ALA A 808 -49.33 -14.26 -28.65
C ALA A 808 -49.91 -12.92 -28.20
N ASP A 809 -51.14 -12.94 -27.68
CA ASP A 809 -51.95 -11.76 -27.41
C ASP A 809 -52.02 -11.40 -25.92
N GLN A 810 -51.11 -11.97 -25.10
CA GLN A 810 -51.03 -11.71 -23.65
C GLN A 810 -51.02 -10.22 -23.28
N ALA A 811 -50.49 -9.37 -24.16
CA ALA A 811 -50.47 -7.93 -23.99
C ALA A 811 -51.87 -7.31 -23.94
N LEU A 812 -52.86 -7.93 -24.57
CA LEU A 812 -54.26 -7.49 -24.63
C LEU A 812 -55.08 -7.91 -23.41
N PHE A 813 -54.63 -8.88 -22.60
CA PHE A 813 -55.43 -9.48 -21.52
C PHE A 813 -54.98 -9.14 -20.10
N SER A 814 -55.90 -9.25 -19.15
CA SER A 814 -55.64 -9.32 -17.70
C SER A 814 -56.52 -10.39 -17.07
N ILE A 815 -56.09 -10.97 -15.95
CA ILE A 815 -56.87 -11.99 -15.22
C ILE A 815 -57.00 -11.65 -13.74
N GLY A 816 -58.19 -11.87 -13.18
CA GLY A 816 -58.47 -11.70 -11.76
C GLY A 816 -57.77 -12.77 -10.91
N ARG A 817 -56.70 -12.38 -10.20
CA ARG A 817 -55.76 -13.26 -9.48
C ARG A 817 -56.38 -14.31 -8.53
N LEU A 818 -57.59 -14.09 -8.04
CA LEU A 818 -58.34 -15.03 -7.18
C LEU A 818 -59.67 -15.51 -7.77
N SER A 819 -60.10 -14.97 -8.91
CA SER A 819 -61.41 -15.24 -9.52
C SER A 819 -61.32 -15.95 -10.88
N GLY A 820 -60.14 -15.98 -11.50
CA GLY A 820 -59.95 -16.51 -12.84
C GLY A 820 -60.63 -15.72 -13.96
N ALA A 821 -61.32 -14.63 -13.64
CA ALA A 821 -62.03 -13.79 -14.61
C ALA A 821 -61.04 -13.16 -15.60
N LEU A 822 -61.16 -13.53 -16.88
CA LEU A 822 -60.28 -13.11 -17.96
C LEU A 822 -60.94 -11.94 -18.71
N THR A 823 -60.21 -10.84 -18.85
CA THR A 823 -60.71 -9.61 -19.49
C THR A 823 -59.71 -9.06 -20.48
N PHE A 824 -60.20 -8.50 -21.59
CA PHE A 824 -59.40 -7.62 -22.42
C PHE A 824 -59.11 -6.31 -21.66
N LYS A 825 -57.97 -5.66 -21.96
CA LYS A 825 -57.58 -4.34 -21.41
C LYS A 825 -58.26 -3.19 -22.16
N THR A 826 -58.43 -3.36 -23.47
CA THR A 826 -59.22 -2.53 -24.37
C THR A 826 -60.27 -3.43 -24.99
N ALA A 827 -61.50 -2.96 -25.23
CA ALA A 827 -62.47 -3.77 -25.93
C ALA A 827 -61.98 -4.07 -27.35
N PRO A 828 -62.14 -5.30 -27.87
CA PRO A 828 -61.80 -5.60 -29.25
C PRO A 828 -62.79 -4.95 -30.21
N ASP A 829 -62.33 -4.83 -31.46
CA ASP A 829 -62.90 -4.16 -32.63
C ASP A 829 -62.68 -5.19 -33.77
N PHE A 830 -63.75 -5.67 -34.39
CA PHE A 830 -63.71 -6.81 -35.30
C PHE A 830 -63.25 -6.42 -36.71
N GLU A 831 -63.62 -5.22 -37.15
CA GLU A 831 -63.25 -4.60 -38.42
C GLU A 831 -61.77 -4.18 -38.45
N ASN A 832 -61.17 -3.88 -37.29
CA ASN A 832 -59.76 -3.56 -37.11
C ASN A 832 -59.15 -4.40 -35.96
N PRO A 833 -58.94 -5.72 -36.17
CA PRO A 833 -58.53 -6.65 -35.13
C PRO A 833 -57.08 -6.41 -34.68
N ALA A 834 -56.91 -6.36 -33.35
CA ALA A 834 -55.64 -6.01 -32.70
C ALA A 834 -54.77 -7.21 -32.28
N ASP A 835 -55.16 -8.44 -32.64
CA ASP A 835 -54.38 -9.65 -32.40
C ASP A 835 -53.17 -9.77 -33.34
N ALA A 836 -52.19 -10.59 -32.93
CA ALA A 836 -50.88 -10.69 -33.55
C ALA A 836 -50.88 -11.18 -35.01
N ASN A 837 -52.01 -11.71 -35.49
CA ASN A 837 -52.24 -12.28 -36.81
C ASN A 837 -53.39 -11.59 -37.60
N SER A 838 -54.16 -10.71 -36.95
CA SER A 838 -55.35 -10.04 -37.52
C SER A 838 -56.45 -11.00 -38.00
N ASP A 839 -56.71 -12.11 -37.29
CA ASP A 839 -57.75 -13.10 -37.65
C ASP A 839 -58.95 -13.22 -36.69
N ASN A 840 -59.02 -12.33 -35.67
CA ASN A 840 -60.05 -12.28 -34.64
C ASN A 840 -60.06 -13.48 -33.65
N ALA A 841 -58.99 -14.28 -33.57
CA ALA A 841 -58.83 -15.36 -32.58
C ALA A 841 -57.62 -15.11 -31.65
N HIS A 842 -57.81 -14.32 -30.60
CA HIS A 842 -56.74 -13.90 -29.69
C HIS A 842 -56.27 -15.04 -28.76
N GLU A 843 -54.97 -15.26 -28.63
CA GLU A 843 -54.38 -16.40 -27.93
C GLU A 843 -53.60 -16.02 -26.66
N VAL A 844 -54.07 -16.50 -25.50
CA VAL A 844 -53.52 -16.18 -24.18
C VAL A 844 -53.33 -17.43 -23.32
N GLU A 845 -52.13 -17.61 -22.77
CA GLU A 845 -51.82 -18.67 -21.82
C GLU A 845 -52.06 -18.19 -20.39
N VAL A 846 -52.76 -19.02 -19.62
CA VAL A 846 -53.05 -18.77 -18.21
C VAL A 846 -52.45 -19.89 -17.36
N THR A 847 -51.63 -19.49 -16.40
CA THR A 847 -51.13 -20.35 -15.32
C THR A 847 -52.02 -20.24 -14.09
N VAL A 848 -52.24 -21.37 -13.41
CA VAL A 848 -52.84 -21.46 -12.08
C VAL A 848 -51.87 -22.14 -11.12
N SER A 849 -51.69 -21.57 -9.93
CA SER A 849 -50.78 -22.07 -8.90
C SER A 849 -51.41 -22.08 -7.50
N ASP A 850 -51.05 -23.08 -6.69
CA ASP A 850 -51.40 -23.22 -5.27
C ASP A 850 -50.37 -22.54 -4.32
N ARG A 851 -49.32 -21.92 -4.90
CA ARG A 851 -48.06 -21.37 -4.32
C ARG A 851 -46.87 -22.32 -4.19
N LYS A 852 -47.00 -23.61 -4.48
CA LYS A 852 -45.92 -24.61 -4.58
C LYS A 852 -45.79 -25.14 -6.00
N ASN A 853 -46.91 -25.63 -6.56
CA ASN A 853 -47.04 -26.14 -7.92
C ASN A 853 -47.69 -25.11 -8.84
N ALA A 854 -47.63 -25.36 -10.15
CA ALA A 854 -48.34 -24.59 -11.16
C ALA A 854 -48.71 -25.46 -12.37
N VAL A 855 -49.80 -25.10 -13.05
CA VAL A 855 -50.23 -25.70 -14.33
C VAL A 855 -50.65 -24.58 -15.29
N SER A 856 -50.41 -24.75 -16.60
CA SER A 856 -50.75 -23.76 -17.64
C SER A 856 -51.72 -24.32 -18.67
N GLN A 857 -52.55 -23.46 -19.25
CA GLN A 857 -53.42 -23.75 -20.39
C GLN A 857 -53.41 -22.57 -21.37
N LEU A 858 -53.15 -22.83 -22.65
CA LEU A 858 -53.39 -21.86 -23.73
C LEU A 858 -54.89 -21.80 -24.04
N ILE A 859 -55.43 -20.58 -24.13
CA ILE A 859 -56.85 -20.30 -24.38
C ILE A 859 -56.94 -19.38 -25.60
N SER A 860 -57.70 -19.80 -26.62
CA SER A 860 -58.07 -18.94 -27.75
C SER A 860 -59.43 -18.29 -27.49
N VAL A 861 -59.54 -16.97 -27.75
CA VAL A 861 -60.73 -16.16 -27.53
C VAL A 861 -61.16 -15.55 -28.86
N THR A 862 -62.21 -16.09 -29.48
CA THR A 862 -62.70 -15.59 -30.78
C THR A 862 -63.64 -14.41 -30.61
N VAL A 863 -63.32 -13.28 -31.23
CA VAL A 863 -64.16 -12.08 -31.30
C VAL A 863 -65.25 -12.26 -32.36
N SER A 864 -66.46 -11.73 -32.12
CA SER A 864 -67.55 -11.76 -33.10
C SER A 864 -68.13 -10.37 -33.38
N ASN A 865 -68.26 -10.04 -34.67
CA ASN A 865 -68.86 -8.81 -35.20
C ASN A 865 -70.26 -8.50 -34.62
N VAL A 866 -70.57 -7.20 -34.48
CA VAL A 866 -71.85 -6.64 -34.03
C VAL A 866 -72.23 -5.39 -34.85
N ASP A 867 -73.28 -5.49 -35.66
CA ASP A 867 -73.95 -4.44 -36.47
C ASP A 867 -73.93 -3.02 -35.83
N GLU A 868 -73.23 -2.08 -36.46
CA GLU A 868 -73.01 -0.68 -36.02
C GLU A 868 -73.68 0.39 -36.91
N ALA A 869 -73.56 1.67 -36.55
CA ALA A 869 -74.30 2.77 -37.17
C ALA A 869 -73.42 3.67 -38.07
N PRO A 870 -73.83 4.00 -39.32
CA PRO A 870 -73.04 4.81 -40.24
C PRO A 870 -72.75 6.21 -39.71
N VAL A 871 -71.52 6.68 -39.94
CA VAL A 871 -70.94 7.91 -39.41
C VAL A 871 -71.00 9.03 -40.44
N ILE A 872 -71.68 10.15 -40.13
CA ILE A 872 -71.72 11.34 -41.02
C ILE A 872 -70.37 12.08 -40.97
N THR A 873 -69.59 11.95 -42.03
CA THR A 873 -68.22 12.48 -42.12
C THR A 873 -68.18 13.99 -42.36
N GLY A 874 -69.02 14.57 -43.24
CA GLY A 874 -68.93 16.00 -43.55
C GLY A 874 -69.99 16.60 -44.47
N LEU A 875 -69.73 17.85 -44.87
CA LEU A 875 -70.54 18.69 -45.75
C LEU A 875 -69.60 19.52 -46.64
N SER A 876 -69.85 19.61 -47.95
CA SER A 876 -69.02 20.40 -48.87
C SER A 876 -69.79 20.93 -50.10
N PRO A 877 -69.60 22.20 -50.52
CA PRO A 877 -69.00 23.31 -49.77
C PRO A 877 -69.83 23.67 -48.52
N ALA A 878 -69.35 24.56 -47.65
CA ALA A 878 -70.09 25.01 -46.46
C ALA A 878 -70.97 26.25 -46.70
N THR A 879 -71.06 26.73 -47.94
CA THR A 879 -71.74 27.98 -48.33
C THR A 879 -72.54 27.80 -49.61
N ALA A 880 -73.45 28.73 -49.86
CA ALA A 880 -74.14 28.94 -51.13
C ALA A 880 -74.02 30.40 -51.55
N THR A 881 -74.11 30.68 -52.83
CA THR A 881 -74.33 32.05 -53.34
C THR A 881 -75.82 32.31 -53.39
N GLU A 882 -76.23 33.56 -53.21
CA GLU A 882 -77.61 33.96 -53.46
C GLU A 882 -78.02 33.76 -54.94
N ASN A 883 -79.31 33.97 -55.23
CA ASN A 883 -79.91 33.83 -56.56
C ASN A 883 -79.75 32.42 -57.20
N ALA A 884 -79.23 31.44 -56.44
CA ALA A 884 -79.01 30.05 -56.87
C ALA A 884 -79.72 29.03 -55.95
N VAL A 885 -80.20 27.92 -56.53
CA VAL A 885 -80.87 26.83 -55.81
C VAL A 885 -79.98 25.62 -55.48
N SER A 886 -78.76 25.58 -55.99
CA SER A 886 -77.82 24.48 -55.72
C SER A 886 -77.19 24.65 -54.33
N GLY A 887 -77.20 23.59 -53.53
CA GLY A 887 -76.60 23.59 -52.20
C GLY A 887 -75.39 22.67 -52.04
N PRO A 888 -74.90 22.53 -50.80
CA PRO A 888 -73.85 21.58 -50.41
C PRO A 888 -74.17 20.11 -50.66
N THR A 889 -73.19 19.24 -50.48
CA THR A 889 -73.36 17.77 -50.42
C THR A 889 -72.88 17.21 -49.09
N VAL A 890 -73.67 16.33 -48.48
CA VAL A 890 -73.39 15.60 -47.23
C VAL A 890 -72.68 14.28 -47.55
N SER A 891 -71.75 13.84 -46.69
CA SER A 891 -71.10 12.54 -46.79
C SER A 891 -71.16 11.75 -45.48
N ALA A 892 -71.26 10.42 -45.60
CA ALA A 892 -71.26 9.46 -44.50
C ALA A 892 -70.66 8.11 -44.95
N SER A 893 -70.23 7.29 -44.00
CA SER A 893 -69.64 5.96 -44.23
C SER A 893 -70.06 4.96 -43.16
N ASP A 894 -70.26 3.71 -43.57
CA ASP A 894 -70.66 2.57 -42.75
C ASP A 894 -69.41 1.77 -42.31
N PRO A 895 -69.28 1.32 -41.04
CA PRO A 895 -68.12 0.54 -40.60
C PRO A 895 -67.94 -0.77 -41.38
N GLU A 896 -69.02 -1.53 -41.54
CA GLU A 896 -69.10 -2.81 -42.25
C GLU A 896 -69.12 -2.65 -43.79
N GLY A 897 -69.10 -1.40 -44.28
CA GLY A 897 -69.14 -1.09 -45.71
C GLY A 897 -70.52 -1.20 -46.37
N GLY A 898 -71.60 -1.17 -45.58
CA GLY A 898 -72.98 -1.11 -46.04
C GLY A 898 -73.35 0.18 -46.80
N ALA A 899 -74.56 0.19 -47.37
CA ALA A 899 -75.01 1.22 -48.30
C ALA A 899 -75.78 2.35 -47.58
N VAL A 900 -75.09 3.44 -47.28
CA VAL A 900 -75.65 4.57 -46.52
C VAL A 900 -76.63 5.41 -47.34
N THR A 901 -77.80 5.68 -46.75
CA THR A 901 -78.86 6.55 -47.28
C THR A 901 -79.05 7.81 -46.43
N TYR A 902 -79.49 8.91 -47.03
CA TYR A 902 -79.56 10.25 -46.41
C TYR A 902 -80.98 10.83 -46.35
N ALA A 903 -81.31 11.58 -45.29
CA ALA A 903 -82.57 12.31 -45.18
C ALA A 903 -82.43 13.61 -44.36
N VAL A 904 -83.17 14.67 -44.73
CA VAL A 904 -83.33 15.86 -43.86
C VAL A 904 -84.23 15.47 -42.68
N SER A 905 -83.70 15.54 -41.46
CA SER A 905 -84.39 15.14 -40.22
C SER A 905 -84.90 16.32 -39.39
N GLY A 906 -84.29 17.50 -39.53
CA GLY A 906 -84.58 18.66 -38.69
C GLY A 906 -83.81 19.92 -39.09
N GLY A 907 -83.64 20.85 -38.14
CA GLY A 907 -83.09 22.20 -38.34
C GLY A 907 -84.16 23.28 -38.50
N ALA A 908 -83.80 24.55 -38.29
CA ALA A 908 -84.74 25.68 -38.36
C ALA A 908 -85.23 25.94 -39.80
N ASP A 909 -84.35 25.79 -40.78
CA ASP A 909 -84.62 26.00 -42.21
C ASP A 909 -84.91 24.69 -42.95
N ALA A 910 -85.20 23.58 -42.25
CA ALA A 910 -85.40 22.25 -42.84
C ALA A 910 -86.36 22.26 -44.05
N GLY A 911 -87.48 22.99 -43.94
CA GLY A 911 -88.48 23.13 -45.02
C GLY A 911 -88.01 23.92 -46.25
N ARG A 912 -86.84 24.56 -46.19
CA ARG A 912 -86.20 25.27 -47.31
C ARG A 912 -85.22 24.39 -48.06
N PHE A 913 -84.97 23.14 -47.62
CA PHE A 913 -84.09 22.19 -48.30
C PHE A 913 -84.82 20.94 -48.83
N SER A 914 -84.17 20.29 -49.80
CA SER A 914 -84.41 18.90 -50.21
C SER A 914 -83.05 18.22 -50.36
N ILE A 915 -82.92 16.93 -50.01
CA ILE A 915 -81.68 16.14 -50.15
C ILE A 915 -81.90 14.94 -51.08
N ASP A 916 -80.92 14.60 -51.91
CA ASP A 916 -80.91 13.31 -52.61
C ASP A 916 -80.49 12.18 -51.66
N PRO A 917 -81.29 11.11 -51.51
CA PRO A 917 -81.08 10.10 -50.47
C PRO A 917 -79.95 9.11 -50.74
N ASN A 918 -79.30 9.14 -51.92
CA ASN A 918 -78.21 8.22 -52.27
C ASN A 918 -76.84 8.94 -52.36
N SER A 919 -76.86 10.24 -52.65
CA SER A 919 -75.66 11.05 -52.87
C SER A 919 -75.46 12.17 -51.84
N GLY A 920 -76.44 12.43 -50.98
CA GLY A 920 -76.36 13.44 -49.92
C GLY A 920 -76.42 14.89 -50.42
N ALA A 921 -76.68 15.13 -51.72
CA ALA A 921 -76.71 16.46 -52.31
C ALA A 921 -77.94 17.27 -51.84
N LEU A 922 -77.72 18.41 -51.21
CA LEU A 922 -78.75 19.37 -50.79
C LEU A 922 -79.05 20.40 -51.89
N THR A 923 -80.32 20.78 -51.97
CA THR A 923 -80.82 21.84 -52.84
C THR A 923 -81.76 22.74 -52.06
N PHE A 924 -81.74 24.05 -52.33
CA PHE A 924 -82.69 25.00 -51.76
C PHE A 924 -84.01 24.96 -52.56
N ASN A 925 -85.13 24.88 -51.86
CA ASN A 925 -86.47 24.80 -52.45
C ASN A 925 -86.91 26.12 -53.12
N ALA A 926 -86.23 27.22 -52.80
CA ALA A 926 -86.25 28.51 -53.50
C ALA A 926 -84.86 29.16 -53.32
N ALA A 927 -84.41 29.96 -54.30
CA ALA A 927 -83.13 30.66 -54.20
C ALA A 927 -83.14 31.62 -52.99
N PRO A 928 -82.03 31.75 -52.24
CA PRO A 928 -81.88 32.79 -51.25
C PRO A 928 -81.52 34.13 -51.91
N ASP A 929 -81.65 35.19 -51.13
CA ASP A 929 -81.58 36.62 -51.46
C ASP A 929 -80.87 37.24 -50.23
N TYR A 930 -79.73 37.90 -50.42
CA TYR A 930 -78.83 38.27 -49.32
C TYR A 930 -79.24 39.60 -48.66
N GLU A 931 -79.81 40.53 -49.43
CA GLU A 931 -80.33 41.83 -48.98
C GLU A 931 -81.71 41.69 -48.32
N SER A 932 -82.46 40.61 -48.63
CA SER A 932 -83.72 40.23 -47.98
C SER A 932 -83.70 38.78 -47.44
N PRO A 933 -82.92 38.49 -46.37
CA PRO A 933 -82.73 37.14 -45.85
C PRO A 933 -84.04 36.45 -45.44
N GLY A 934 -84.31 35.30 -46.07
CA GLY A 934 -85.52 34.51 -45.84
C GLY A 934 -85.38 33.40 -44.79
N ASP A 935 -84.30 33.38 -44.03
CA ASP A 935 -83.97 32.41 -42.98
C ASP A 935 -84.65 32.70 -41.64
N ALA A 936 -84.64 31.70 -40.74
CA ALA A 936 -85.51 31.67 -39.57
C ALA A 936 -85.32 32.85 -38.59
N ASP A 937 -84.13 33.46 -38.55
CA ASP A 937 -83.81 34.67 -37.78
C ASP A 937 -83.26 35.84 -38.64
N GLY A 938 -83.14 35.67 -39.96
CA GLY A 938 -82.75 36.71 -40.92
C GLY A 938 -81.25 37.01 -40.98
N ASN A 939 -80.36 36.03 -40.74
CA ASN A 939 -78.91 36.26 -40.60
C ASN A 939 -78.04 35.84 -41.81
N ASN A 940 -78.65 35.32 -42.88
CA ASN A 940 -78.00 34.67 -44.03
C ASN A 940 -77.28 33.35 -43.69
N ARG A 941 -77.77 32.58 -42.71
CA ARG A 941 -77.28 31.23 -42.39
C ARG A 941 -78.43 30.27 -42.12
N HIS A 942 -78.61 29.33 -43.03
CA HIS A 942 -79.71 28.38 -42.99
C HIS A 942 -79.31 27.11 -42.21
N GLU A 943 -80.17 26.65 -41.31
CA GLU A 943 -79.83 25.55 -40.39
C GLU A 943 -80.61 24.25 -40.70
N VAL A 944 -79.89 23.13 -40.88
CA VAL A 944 -80.45 21.85 -41.31
C VAL A 944 -79.79 20.66 -40.58
N GLU A 945 -80.59 19.69 -40.12
CA GLU A 945 -80.14 18.41 -39.57
C GLU A 945 -80.39 17.29 -40.57
N ILE A 946 -79.40 16.40 -40.71
CA ILE A 946 -79.39 15.29 -41.66
C ILE A 946 -79.20 13.98 -40.89
N THR A 947 -80.00 12.96 -41.23
CA THR A 947 -79.82 11.56 -40.81
C THR A 947 -79.11 10.78 -41.91
N ALA A 948 -78.24 9.85 -41.51
CA ALA A 948 -77.64 8.82 -42.35
C ALA A 948 -78.00 7.42 -41.81
N SER A 949 -78.31 6.45 -42.69
CA SER A 949 -78.79 5.11 -42.30
C SER A 949 -78.46 4.04 -43.34
N ASP A 950 -77.98 2.89 -42.87
CA ASP A 950 -77.73 1.63 -43.57
C ASP A 950 -79.02 0.82 -43.87
N GLY A 951 -80.02 0.92 -42.98
CA GLY A 951 -81.31 0.23 -43.06
C GLY A 951 -81.75 -0.47 -41.76
N SER A 952 -80.79 -0.84 -40.91
CA SER A 952 -80.94 -1.30 -39.53
C SER A 952 -80.74 -0.15 -38.53
N LEU A 953 -79.66 0.62 -38.67
CA LEU A 953 -79.20 1.64 -37.72
C LEU A 953 -79.13 3.03 -38.37
N SER A 954 -78.75 4.06 -37.60
CA SER A 954 -78.64 5.43 -38.11
C SER A 954 -77.92 6.39 -37.16
N SER A 955 -77.27 7.41 -37.74
CA SER A 955 -76.77 8.59 -37.02
C SER A 955 -77.38 9.88 -37.59
N ARG A 956 -77.21 11.01 -36.87
CA ARG A 956 -77.70 12.33 -37.31
C ARG A 956 -76.73 13.45 -36.96
N ARG A 957 -76.68 14.50 -37.77
CA ARG A 957 -75.76 15.64 -37.62
C ARG A 957 -76.38 16.93 -38.15
N ALA A 958 -76.20 18.02 -37.42
CA ALA A 958 -76.64 19.36 -37.81
C ALA A 958 -75.55 20.15 -38.54
N PHE A 959 -75.98 21.02 -39.46
CA PHE A 959 -75.17 21.88 -40.29
C PHE A 959 -75.78 23.29 -40.40
N SER A 960 -74.94 24.29 -40.66
CA SER A 960 -75.33 25.67 -40.95
C SER A 960 -74.68 26.09 -42.27
N ILE A 961 -75.47 26.64 -43.19
CA ILE A 961 -75.08 26.94 -44.58
C ILE A 961 -75.22 28.44 -44.80
N ALA A 962 -74.10 29.14 -45.00
CA ALA A 962 -74.10 30.60 -45.18
C ALA A 962 -74.37 31.00 -46.64
N VAL A 963 -75.14 32.07 -46.84
CA VAL A 963 -75.39 32.73 -48.13
C VAL A 963 -74.40 33.89 -48.32
N THR A 964 -74.04 34.20 -49.57
CA THR A 964 -73.17 35.35 -49.93
C THR A 964 -73.81 36.20 -51.03
N GLY A 965 -73.86 37.52 -50.84
CA GLY A 965 -74.47 38.50 -51.75
C GLY A 965 -73.59 38.98 -52.92
N VAL A 966 -74.16 39.82 -53.79
CA VAL A 966 -73.59 40.33 -55.04
C VAL A 966 -74.00 41.80 -55.28
N ASN A 967 -73.03 42.69 -55.56
CA ASN A 967 -73.28 44.09 -55.95
C ASN A 967 -74.15 44.19 -57.22
N GLU A 968 -75.24 44.95 -57.16
CA GLU A 968 -76.14 45.22 -58.30
C GLU A 968 -76.81 46.62 -58.32
N PHE A 969 -76.55 47.50 -57.34
CA PHE A 969 -77.11 48.86 -57.27
C PHE A 969 -76.11 49.97 -57.59
N SER A 970 -76.41 51.24 -57.27
CA SER A 970 -75.56 52.39 -57.67
C SER A 970 -75.69 53.58 -56.71
N PRO A 971 -74.69 54.49 -56.65
CA PRO A 971 -74.59 55.47 -55.56
C PRO A 971 -75.53 56.65 -55.74
N VAL A 972 -75.96 57.26 -54.64
CA VAL A 972 -76.88 58.40 -54.64
C VAL A 972 -76.30 59.59 -53.85
N ILE A 973 -76.02 60.72 -54.53
CA ILE A 973 -75.49 61.95 -53.89
C ILE A 973 -76.59 62.69 -53.11
N THR A 974 -76.37 62.89 -51.80
CA THR A 974 -77.33 63.41 -50.81
C THR A 974 -77.03 64.82 -50.28
N SER A 975 -75.83 65.38 -50.51
CA SER A 975 -75.46 66.77 -50.15
C SER A 975 -76.29 67.83 -50.92
N PRO A 976 -76.23 69.15 -50.59
CA PRO A 976 -76.94 70.18 -51.36
C PRO A 976 -76.25 70.57 -52.69
N ALA A 977 -77.02 71.16 -53.61
CA ALA A 977 -76.54 71.66 -54.91
C ALA A 977 -76.24 73.17 -54.94
N GLU A 978 -76.46 73.88 -53.83
CA GLU A 978 -76.09 75.31 -53.68
C GLU A 978 -75.34 75.52 -52.37
N ALA A 979 -74.33 76.39 -52.41
CA ALA A 979 -73.53 76.82 -51.27
C ALA A 979 -73.39 78.34 -51.26
N ARG A 980 -73.17 78.92 -50.08
CA ARG A 980 -72.82 80.33 -49.91
C ARG A 980 -71.45 80.43 -49.26
N VAL A 981 -70.53 81.13 -49.92
CA VAL A 981 -69.16 81.32 -49.46
C VAL A 981 -68.98 82.79 -49.11
N TYR A 982 -68.40 83.06 -47.96
CA TYR A 982 -68.13 84.44 -47.54
C TYR A 982 -66.78 84.91 -48.09
N LYS A 983 -66.63 86.21 -48.30
CA LYS A 983 -65.30 86.83 -48.46
C LYS A 983 -64.36 86.30 -47.37
N ASP A 984 -63.09 86.10 -47.74
CA ASP A 984 -62.04 85.52 -46.89
C ASP A 984 -62.16 83.99 -46.63
N SER A 985 -63.14 83.28 -47.23
CA SER A 985 -63.26 81.80 -47.17
C SER A 985 -62.96 81.12 -48.50
N ALA A 986 -62.26 79.98 -48.45
CA ALA A 986 -62.09 79.07 -49.58
C ALA A 986 -63.01 77.84 -49.53
N PHE A 987 -63.55 77.47 -48.36
CA PHE A 987 -64.39 76.27 -48.23
C PHE A 987 -65.81 76.49 -48.78
N VAL A 988 -66.39 75.45 -49.40
CA VAL A 988 -67.68 75.50 -50.10
C VAL A 988 -68.72 74.58 -49.44
N LEU A 989 -68.51 73.26 -49.46
CA LEU A 989 -69.34 72.26 -48.78
C LEU A 989 -68.59 70.92 -48.61
N ASN A 990 -69.12 70.01 -47.79
CA ASN A 990 -68.77 68.59 -47.89
C ASN A 990 -69.84 67.88 -48.73
N ALA A 991 -69.41 67.13 -49.73
CA ALA A 991 -70.25 66.23 -50.47
C ALA A 991 -70.55 64.96 -49.65
N ALA A 992 -71.68 64.33 -49.94
CA ALA A 992 -72.16 63.14 -49.25
C ALA A 992 -73.00 62.31 -50.22
N ALA A 993 -72.92 60.99 -50.08
CA ALA A 993 -73.64 60.01 -50.88
C ALA A 993 -73.87 58.74 -50.06
N THR A 994 -74.74 57.87 -50.54
CA THR A 994 -75.03 56.55 -49.96
C THR A 994 -75.20 55.53 -51.07
N ASP A 995 -74.76 54.30 -50.86
CA ASP A 995 -74.98 53.19 -51.77
C ASP A 995 -75.89 52.11 -51.14
N PRO A 996 -76.79 51.44 -51.90
CA PRO A 996 -77.66 50.38 -51.37
C PRO A 996 -76.94 49.07 -51.01
N ASP A 997 -75.89 48.68 -51.74
CA ASP A 997 -75.10 47.45 -51.47
C ASP A 997 -74.15 47.66 -50.27
N GLY A 998 -73.97 48.91 -49.84
CA GLY A 998 -73.08 49.30 -48.76
C GLY A 998 -71.62 49.53 -49.19
N ASP A 999 -71.38 49.58 -50.50
CA ASP A 999 -70.04 49.74 -51.08
C ASP A 999 -69.39 51.11 -50.83
N THR A 1000 -68.06 51.16 -51.02
CA THR A 1000 -67.23 52.30 -50.58
C THR A 1000 -67.03 53.35 -51.66
N LEU A 1001 -67.53 54.56 -51.41
CA LEU A 1001 -67.61 55.64 -52.41
C LEU A 1001 -66.38 56.56 -52.48
N THR A 1002 -65.97 56.90 -53.71
CA THR A 1002 -64.86 57.81 -54.04
C THR A 1002 -65.36 59.08 -54.76
N TRP A 1003 -64.80 60.24 -54.43
CA TRP A 1003 -65.22 61.55 -54.96
C TRP A 1003 -64.28 62.15 -56.01
N SER A 1004 -64.83 62.93 -56.95
CA SER A 1004 -64.04 63.74 -57.89
C SER A 1004 -64.78 65.00 -58.36
N VAL A 1005 -64.05 65.99 -58.91
CA VAL A 1005 -64.62 67.09 -59.71
C VAL A 1005 -64.64 66.65 -61.16
N SER A 1006 -65.83 66.62 -61.77
CA SER A 1006 -66.08 66.07 -63.11
C SER A 1006 -66.29 67.12 -64.20
N GLY A 1007 -66.68 68.34 -63.82
CA GLY A 1007 -67.18 69.35 -64.75
C GLY A 1007 -67.46 70.72 -64.12
N GLY A 1008 -68.16 71.57 -64.88
CA GLY A 1008 -68.59 72.91 -64.47
C GLY A 1008 -67.76 74.04 -65.10
N ALA A 1009 -68.37 75.22 -65.25
CA ALA A 1009 -67.75 76.38 -65.90
C ALA A 1009 -66.49 76.88 -65.16
N ASP A 1010 -66.48 76.73 -63.83
CA ASP A 1010 -65.43 77.21 -62.93
C ASP A 1010 -64.56 76.10 -62.36
N GLN A 1011 -64.68 74.87 -62.86
CA GLN A 1011 -63.99 73.68 -62.34
C GLN A 1011 -62.49 73.89 -62.03
N GLY A 1012 -61.79 74.67 -62.86
CA GLY A 1012 -60.37 74.98 -62.71
C GLY A 1012 -60.02 75.88 -61.51
N LYS A 1013 -61.02 76.29 -60.73
CA LYS A 1013 -60.89 77.04 -59.47
C LYS A 1013 -61.22 76.22 -58.23
N PHE A 1014 -61.62 74.96 -58.37
CA PHE A 1014 -62.02 74.09 -57.25
C PHE A 1014 -61.12 72.87 -57.09
N SER A 1015 -61.17 72.29 -55.90
CA SER A 1015 -60.71 70.94 -55.58
C SER A 1015 -61.73 70.26 -54.67
N ILE A 1016 -61.92 68.95 -54.83
CA ILE A 1016 -62.61 68.10 -53.86
C ILE A 1016 -61.63 67.06 -53.31
N ASP A 1017 -61.73 66.76 -52.01
CA ASP A 1017 -61.03 65.61 -51.44
C ASP A 1017 -61.75 64.30 -51.84
N PRO A 1018 -61.03 63.30 -52.41
CA PRO A 1018 -61.65 62.10 -52.95
C PRO A 1018 -62.22 61.13 -51.89
N SER A 1019 -61.87 61.30 -50.61
CA SER A 1019 -62.31 60.40 -49.52
C SER A 1019 -63.44 61.00 -48.67
N SER A 1020 -63.45 62.32 -48.52
CA SER A 1020 -64.33 63.05 -47.59
C SER A 1020 -65.32 63.98 -48.29
N GLY A 1021 -65.22 64.12 -49.61
CA GLY A 1021 -66.08 64.98 -50.41
C GLY A 1021 -65.91 66.48 -50.13
N ALA A 1022 -64.86 66.89 -49.39
CA ALA A 1022 -64.65 68.27 -49.00
C ALA A 1022 -64.30 69.16 -50.20
N LEU A 1023 -65.27 69.95 -50.67
CA LEU A 1023 -65.19 70.83 -51.82
C LEU A 1023 -64.77 72.24 -51.37
N GLY A 1024 -63.76 72.80 -52.04
CA GLY A 1024 -63.26 74.14 -51.79
C GLY A 1024 -62.68 74.80 -53.04
N PHE A 1025 -62.58 76.12 -53.01
CA PHE A 1025 -61.81 76.90 -53.97
C PHE A 1025 -60.31 76.71 -53.75
N LEU A 1026 -59.53 76.68 -54.85
CA LEU A 1026 -58.06 76.66 -54.85
C LEU A 1026 -57.46 77.99 -54.34
N SER A 1027 -58.21 79.09 -54.49
CA SER A 1027 -57.86 80.42 -54.01
C SER A 1027 -59.13 81.15 -53.56
N VAL A 1028 -59.05 81.92 -52.47
CA VAL A 1028 -60.18 82.70 -51.95
C VAL A 1028 -60.66 83.71 -53.01
N PRO A 1029 -61.95 83.70 -53.40
CA PRO A 1029 -62.48 84.62 -54.42
C PRO A 1029 -62.66 86.05 -53.89
N ASP A 1030 -62.37 87.06 -54.72
CA ASP A 1030 -62.64 88.48 -54.44
C ASP A 1030 -64.00 88.88 -55.00
N VAL A 1031 -64.97 89.15 -54.12
CA VAL A 1031 -66.35 89.52 -54.50
C VAL A 1031 -66.45 90.85 -55.27
N ARG A 1032 -65.36 91.65 -55.31
CA ARG A 1032 -65.28 92.94 -56.01
C ARG A 1032 -64.58 92.84 -57.36
N ASN A 1033 -63.89 91.74 -57.60
CA ASN A 1033 -63.33 91.36 -58.90
C ASN A 1033 -63.63 89.87 -59.13
N PRO A 1034 -64.92 89.49 -59.30
CA PRO A 1034 -65.32 88.13 -59.61
C PRO A 1034 -64.52 87.58 -60.81
N GLU A 1035 -63.90 86.41 -60.61
CA GLU A 1035 -63.16 85.71 -61.66
C GLU A 1035 -63.98 84.59 -62.31
N ASP A 1036 -65.18 84.31 -61.78
CA ASP A 1036 -66.22 83.42 -62.34
C ASP A 1036 -66.55 83.72 -63.82
N ALA A 1037 -67.00 82.68 -64.53
CA ALA A 1037 -66.99 82.64 -66.00
C ALA A 1037 -67.79 83.76 -66.69
N ASP A 1038 -68.83 84.30 -66.04
CA ASP A 1038 -69.62 85.46 -66.48
C ASP A 1038 -69.59 86.65 -65.48
N ALA A 1039 -68.83 86.52 -64.39
CA ALA A 1039 -68.51 87.56 -63.40
C ALA A 1039 -69.71 88.10 -62.59
N ASP A 1040 -70.66 87.24 -62.20
CA ASP A 1040 -71.81 87.55 -61.34
C ASP A 1040 -71.65 87.21 -59.84
N ASN A 1041 -70.56 86.52 -59.46
CA ASN A 1041 -70.21 85.90 -58.18
C ASN A 1041 -70.82 84.50 -57.88
N ILE A 1042 -71.37 83.78 -58.86
CA ILE A 1042 -71.88 82.40 -58.69
C ILE A 1042 -71.02 81.42 -59.49
N TYR A 1043 -70.13 80.71 -58.79
CA TYR A 1043 -69.17 79.78 -59.40
C TYR A 1043 -69.80 78.38 -59.57
N GLU A 1044 -69.66 77.76 -60.74
CA GLU A 1044 -70.25 76.43 -61.03
C GLU A 1044 -69.22 75.30 -61.16
N VAL A 1045 -69.40 74.23 -60.38
CA VAL A 1045 -68.56 73.01 -60.40
C VAL A 1045 -69.41 71.75 -60.30
N GLU A 1046 -69.06 70.69 -61.01
CA GLU A 1046 -69.72 69.38 -60.95
C GLU A 1046 -68.86 68.37 -60.19
N ILE A 1047 -69.52 67.56 -59.37
CA ILE A 1047 -68.90 66.55 -58.50
C ILE A 1047 -69.53 65.17 -58.72
N THR A 1048 -68.71 64.13 -58.66
CA THR A 1048 -69.10 62.72 -58.86
C THR A 1048 -68.75 61.86 -57.65
N ALA A 1049 -69.59 60.87 -57.34
CA ALA A 1049 -69.35 59.76 -56.43
C ALA A 1049 -69.41 58.42 -57.19
N ASP A 1050 -68.48 57.51 -56.93
CA ASP A 1050 -68.23 56.27 -57.68
C ASP A 1050 -67.91 55.12 -56.71
N ASP A 1051 -68.51 53.94 -56.89
CA ASP A 1051 -68.29 52.73 -56.05
C ASP A 1051 -67.23 51.76 -56.61
N GLY A 1052 -66.78 51.96 -57.85
CA GLY A 1052 -65.87 51.06 -58.59
C GLY A 1052 -66.55 50.27 -59.73
N THR A 1053 -67.88 50.17 -59.73
CA THR A 1053 -68.73 49.57 -60.77
C THR A 1053 -69.70 50.60 -61.35
N PHE A 1054 -70.33 51.43 -60.50
CA PHE A 1054 -71.29 52.46 -60.89
C PHE A 1054 -70.97 53.84 -60.26
N PHE A 1055 -71.64 54.89 -60.75
CA PHE A 1055 -71.40 56.27 -60.29
C PHE A 1055 -72.60 57.19 -60.48
N ALA A 1056 -72.62 58.30 -59.73
CA ALA A 1056 -73.57 59.41 -59.88
C ALA A 1056 -72.87 60.77 -59.80
N ALA A 1057 -73.40 61.79 -60.49
CA ALA A 1057 -72.80 63.13 -60.59
C ALA A 1057 -73.83 64.25 -60.37
N ARG A 1058 -73.37 65.42 -59.88
CA ARG A 1058 -74.23 66.61 -59.69
C ARG A 1058 -73.45 67.92 -59.66
N THR A 1059 -74.02 68.96 -60.26
CA THR A 1059 -73.52 70.35 -60.17
C THR A 1059 -73.77 70.98 -58.79
N VAL A 1060 -72.84 71.83 -58.37
CA VAL A 1060 -72.87 72.68 -57.17
C VAL A 1060 -72.62 74.12 -57.60
N ARG A 1061 -73.47 75.04 -57.13
CA ARG A 1061 -73.34 76.49 -57.33
C ARG A 1061 -72.85 77.17 -56.06
N ALA A 1062 -71.71 77.84 -56.10
CA ALA A 1062 -71.10 78.52 -54.95
C ALA A 1062 -71.19 80.05 -55.09
N ALA A 1063 -72.14 80.67 -54.38
CA ALA A 1063 -72.37 82.12 -54.43
C ALA A 1063 -71.53 82.86 -53.38
N VAL A 1064 -70.71 83.83 -53.81
CA VAL A 1064 -69.77 84.58 -52.95
C VAL A 1064 -70.40 85.86 -52.39
N THR A 1065 -70.17 86.20 -51.11
CA THR A 1065 -70.83 87.37 -50.47
C THR A 1065 -70.03 88.13 -49.39
N ASP A 1066 -70.30 89.43 -49.24
CA ASP A 1066 -69.49 90.41 -48.48
C ASP A 1066 -69.94 90.62 -47.00
N VAL A 1067 -71.00 89.92 -46.52
CA VAL A 1067 -71.63 90.16 -45.20
C VAL A 1067 -71.92 88.85 -44.44
N ALA A 1068 -71.56 88.80 -43.15
CA ALA A 1068 -71.92 87.73 -42.21
C ALA A 1068 -72.55 88.31 -40.93
N GLU A 1069 -73.59 87.65 -40.40
CA GLU A 1069 -74.26 88.01 -39.14
C GLU A 1069 -73.81 87.09 -37.97
N PRO A 1070 -73.89 87.55 -36.70
CA PRO A 1070 -73.36 86.80 -35.56
C PRO A 1070 -74.20 85.57 -35.18
N LYS A 1071 -73.48 84.51 -34.80
CA LYS A 1071 -73.94 83.15 -34.49
C LYS A 1071 -74.60 83.03 -33.09
N PRO A 1072 -75.71 82.26 -32.92
CA PRO A 1072 -76.27 81.90 -31.60
C PRO A 1072 -75.48 80.79 -30.88
N GLU A 1073 -75.62 80.73 -29.54
CA GLU A 1073 -75.07 79.67 -28.67
C GLU A 1073 -76.07 78.51 -28.37
N PRO A 1074 -75.61 77.37 -27.81
CA PRO A 1074 -76.30 76.07 -27.92
C PRO A 1074 -77.09 75.58 -26.68
N GLU A 1075 -77.76 74.44 -26.83
CA GLU A 1075 -78.40 73.62 -25.78
C GLU A 1075 -77.75 72.20 -25.71
N PRO A 1076 -77.76 71.49 -24.56
CA PRO A 1076 -76.95 70.28 -24.32
C PRO A 1076 -77.68 68.92 -24.45
N SER A 1077 -76.92 67.82 -24.41
CA SER A 1077 -77.36 66.43 -24.69
C SER A 1077 -77.87 65.63 -23.46
N PRO A 1078 -78.75 64.61 -23.64
CA PRO A 1078 -79.25 63.70 -22.60
C PRO A 1078 -78.55 62.32 -22.52
N VAL A 1079 -78.88 61.51 -21.50
CA VAL A 1079 -78.26 60.20 -21.14
C VAL A 1079 -79.32 59.15 -20.75
N ILE A 1080 -79.12 57.84 -21.02
CA ILE A 1080 -80.03 56.71 -20.66
C ILE A 1080 -79.26 55.36 -20.41
N PRO A 1081 -79.86 54.25 -19.86
CA PRO A 1081 -79.22 53.44 -18.78
C PRO A 1081 -79.25 51.87 -18.94
N PRO A 1082 -78.82 51.05 -17.92
CA PRO A 1082 -78.63 49.57 -18.05
C PRO A 1082 -79.55 48.66 -17.17
N ALA A 1083 -79.64 47.34 -17.48
CA ALA A 1083 -80.30 46.25 -16.69
C ALA A 1083 -79.93 44.80 -17.20
N PRO A 1084 -80.42 43.63 -16.67
CA PRO A 1084 -79.99 43.01 -15.39
C PRO A 1084 -79.91 41.44 -15.27
N PHE A 1085 -79.08 40.94 -14.34
CA PHE A 1085 -79.24 39.77 -13.39
C PHE A 1085 -79.82 38.37 -13.74
N ARG A 1086 -79.19 37.32 -13.14
CA ARG A 1086 -79.86 36.37 -12.18
C ARG A 1086 -78.89 35.73 -11.15
N ARG A 1087 -79.33 34.77 -10.30
CA ARG A 1087 -78.84 34.55 -8.91
C ARG A 1087 -78.61 33.08 -8.44
N PRO A 1088 -77.89 32.84 -7.30
CA PRO A 1088 -77.41 31.52 -6.81
C PRO A 1088 -78.10 30.99 -5.51
N ALA A 1089 -77.59 29.88 -4.94
CA ALA A 1089 -77.99 29.32 -3.62
C ALA A 1089 -76.86 28.60 -2.82
N SER A 1090 -77.06 28.49 -1.50
CA SER A 1090 -76.29 27.76 -0.46
C SER A 1090 -77.28 27.34 0.68
N VAL A 1091 -77.00 26.84 1.91
CA VAL A 1091 -75.92 26.83 2.94
C VAL A 1091 -76.23 25.61 3.91
N ASN A 1092 -75.62 25.26 5.06
CA ASN A 1092 -74.60 25.82 5.99
C ASN A 1092 -73.99 24.72 6.92
N ALA A 1093 -72.76 24.87 7.42
CA ALA A 1093 -72.27 24.42 8.76
C ALA A 1093 -70.82 24.94 8.98
N THR A 1094 -70.36 25.67 10.01
CA THR A 1094 -70.60 25.78 11.48
C THR A 1094 -70.08 24.61 12.33
N ASP A 1095 -69.33 24.78 13.43
CA ASP A 1095 -68.57 25.92 13.99
C ASP A 1095 -67.68 25.43 15.17
N THR A 1096 -66.60 26.15 15.51
CA THR A 1096 -65.65 25.90 16.62
C THR A 1096 -64.88 24.54 16.59
N GLY A 1097 -63.69 24.38 17.18
CA GLY A 1097 -62.83 25.34 17.89
C GLY A 1097 -62.27 24.74 19.20
N GLY A 1098 -60.97 24.48 19.26
CA GLY A 1098 -60.26 23.89 20.41
C GLY A 1098 -58.87 23.39 20.00
N ASN A 1099 -57.85 23.56 20.84
CA ASN A 1099 -56.43 23.39 20.45
C ASN A 1099 -55.54 23.06 21.67
N GLN A 1100 -54.31 22.60 21.41
CA GLN A 1100 -53.18 22.35 22.34
C GLN A 1100 -53.37 21.16 23.29
N ALA A 1101 -52.38 20.28 23.48
CA ALA A 1101 -50.97 20.54 23.84
C ALA A 1101 -50.02 19.47 23.27
N ALA A 1102 -48.68 19.61 23.21
CA ALA A 1102 -47.69 20.74 23.20
C ALA A 1102 -46.31 20.08 22.92
N ALA A 1103 -45.15 20.73 22.72
CA ALA A 1103 -44.68 22.13 22.68
C ALA A 1103 -43.48 22.18 21.68
N ASP A 1104 -42.73 23.25 21.40
CA ASP A 1104 -42.73 24.70 21.75
C ASP A 1104 -42.21 25.44 20.48
N GLN A 1105 -42.76 26.59 20.05
CA GLN A 1105 -42.39 27.98 20.44
C GLN A 1105 -40.87 28.28 20.29
N ALA A 1106 -40.39 29.38 19.66
CA ALA A 1106 -41.01 30.55 19.00
C ALA A 1106 -39.93 31.25 18.10
N ILE A 1107 -40.17 31.80 16.89
CA ILE A 1107 -40.84 33.12 16.55
C ILE A 1107 -40.01 34.32 17.09
N PRO A 1108 -39.78 35.49 16.40
CA PRO A 1108 -40.49 36.18 15.27
C PRO A 1108 -39.53 36.78 14.16
N PRO A 1109 -39.88 37.81 13.33
CA PRO A 1109 -40.96 37.91 12.31
C PRO A 1109 -40.54 38.57 10.95
N ASN A 1110 -41.49 38.66 9.99
CA ASN A 1110 -41.81 39.78 9.05
C ASN A 1110 -40.71 40.58 8.26
N SER A 1111 -40.92 41.10 7.04
CA SER A 1111 -42.05 41.03 6.06
C SER A 1111 -41.74 41.85 4.77
N ALA A 1112 -42.15 41.33 3.58
CA ALA A 1112 -42.66 42.09 2.38
C ALA A 1112 -41.80 43.21 1.70
N PRO A 1113 -42.12 43.67 0.46
CA PRO A 1113 -42.54 42.93 -0.75
C PRO A 1113 -41.91 43.44 -2.10
N ASP A 1114 -42.25 42.75 -3.21
CA ASP A 1114 -42.62 43.29 -4.55
C ASP A 1114 -41.59 43.56 -5.70
N PHE A 1115 -42.16 43.46 -6.92
CA PHE A 1115 -41.83 43.94 -8.28
C PHE A 1115 -40.68 43.40 -9.20
N SER A 1116 -41.15 42.94 -10.38
CA SER A 1116 -40.61 43.08 -11.75
C SER A 1116 -39.42 42.24 -12.28
N THR A 1117 -39.76 41.20 -13.07
CA THR A 1117 -39.55 41.05 -14.55
C THR A 1117 -38.31 41.68 -15.23
N PRO A 1118 -37.69 41.08 -16.29
CA PRO A 1118 -38.45 40.48 -17.42
C PRO A 1118 -37.81 39.34 -18.27
N PHE A 1119 -38.56 38.95 -19.32
CA PHE A 1119 -38.20 38.24 -20.57
C PHE A 1119 -37.88 36.73 -20.60
N SER A 1120 -38.80 36.02 -21.27
CA SER A 1120 -38.67 34.76 -22.04
C SER A 1120 -38.03 35.06 -23.43
N PRO A 1121 -37.93 34.17 -24.45
CA PRO A 1121 -38.34 32.75 -24.58
C PRO A 1121 -37.23 31.88 -25.28
N ASP A 1122 -37.42 30.71 -25.93
CA ASP A 1122 -38.55 29.79 -26.18
C ASP A 1122 -38.05 28.36 -26.55
N HIS A 1123 -38.99 27.40 -26.69
CA HIS A 1123 -38.90 26.12 -27.43
C HIS A 1123 -37.93 25.04 -26.90
N GLY A 1124 -38.05 23.76 -27.28
CA GLY A 1124 -39.11 23.09 -28.06
C GLY A 1124 -38.56 22.08 -29.08
N GLY A 1125 -38.87 20.78 -28.89
CA GLY A 1125 -38.34 19.67 -29.69
C GLY A 1125 -36.99 19.13 -29.17
N GLY A 1126 -36.56 17.92 -29.53
CA GLY A 1126 -37.26 16.89 -30.30
C GLY A 1126 -36.35 15.71 -30.68
N GLU A 1127 -36.96 14.52 -30.86
CA GLU A 1127 -36.45 13.34 -31.57
C GLU A 1127 -35.06 12.71 -31.22
N ARG A 1128 -35.14 11.46 -30.73
CA ARG A 1128 -34.55 10.24 -31.33
C ARG A 1128 -33.07 9.79 -31.14
N ILE A 1129 -33.00 8.51 -30.72
CA ILE A 1129 -32.24 7.38 -31.31
C ILE A 1129 -30.74 7.19 -30.96
N SER A 1130 -30.47 5.94 -30.56
CA SER A 1130 -29.22 5.20 -30.32
C SER A 1130 -27.88 5.71 -30.90
N GLY A 1131 -26.81 5.54 -30.11
CA GLY A 1131 -25.42 5.59 -30.58
C GLY A 1131 -24.46 4.82 -29.68
N LEU A 1132 -23.85 3.75 -30.20
CA LEU A 1132 -22.92 2.84 -29.52
C LEU A 1132 -21.53 3.44 -29.20
N ALA A 1133 -20.84 2.75 -28.29
CA ALA A 1133 -19.38 2.60 -28.17
C ALA A 1133 -18.53 3.70 -27.47
N ARG A 1134 -17.51 3.20 -26.76
CA ARG A 1134 -16.41 3.94 -26.12
C ARG A 1134 -15.25 4.15 -27.11
N ASN A 1135 -14.39 5.12 -26.82
CA ASN A 1135 -12.93 5.12 -27.03
C ASN A 1135 -12.34 6.27 -26.16
N LEU A 1136 -11.31 6.05 -25.34
CA LEU A 1136 -9.86 6.22 -25.65
C LEU A 1136 -9.48 7.66 -26.06
N ALA A 1137 -8.46 8.30 -25.48
CA ALA A 1137 -7.39 7.81 -24.58
C ALA A 1137 -6.82 8.91 -23.64
N LEU A 1138 -5.81 8.52 -22.85
CA LEU A 1138 -4.58 9.22 -22.36
C LEU A 1138 -4.44 10.76 -22.62
N ASP A 1139 -3.75 11.55 -21.78
CA ASP A 1139 -2.65 11.21 -20.86
C ASP A 1139 -2.37 12.30 -19.77
N LEU A 1140 -1.31 12.07 -18.97
CA LEU A 1140 -0.55 12.99 -18.07
C LEU A 1140 -1.09 13.29 -16.64
N ILE A 1141 -0.34 12.76 -15.67
CA ILE A 1141 -0.10 13.29 -14.30
C ILE A 1141 1.20 14.15 -14.35
N PRO A 1142 1.60 14.97 -13.33
CA PRO A 1142 1.99 14.49 -11.99
C PRO A 1142 1.60 15.38 -10.77
N GLU A 1143 1.64 14.75 -9.59
CA GLU A 1143 2.00 15.28 -8.24
C GLU A 1143 1.24 16.44 -7.55
N GLY A 1144 1.25 16.40 -6.21
CA GLY A 1144 0.81 17.49 -5.32
C GLY A 1144 0.12 17.02 -4.03
N GLY A 1145 0.89 16.78 -2.95
CA GLY A 1145 0.41 16.15 -1.71
C GLY A 1145 -0.65 16.92 -0.90
N VAL A 1146 -1.37 16.19 -0.04
CA VAL A 1146 -2.49 16.70 0.78
C VAL A 1146 -2.08 16.93 2.23
N THR A 1147 -2.11 18.19 2.68
CA THR A 1147 -2.10 18.53 4.11
C THR A 1147 -3.04 19.72 4.37
N LEU A 1148 -4.10 19.52 5.18
CA LEU A 1148 -5.06 20.58 5.54
C LEU A 1148 -4.96 20.97 7.02
N GLY A 1149 -4.39 22.15 7.28
CA GLY A 1149 -4.21 22.69 8.63
C GLY A 1149 -5.03 23.95 8.93
N ARG A 1150 -5.62 23.99 10.13
CA ARG A 1150 -5.95 25.16 11.00
C ARG A 1150 -6.54 26.45 10.41
N ILE A 1151 -7.60 26.95 11.07
CA ILE A 1151 -7.74 28.37 11.52
C ILE A 1151 -8.65 28.41 12.77
N ARG A 1152 -8.08 28.65 13.97
CA ARG A 1152 -8.08 29.90 14.80
C ARG A 1152 -9.49 30.36 15.25
N GLN A 1153 -9.84 30.30 16.55
CA GLN A 1153 -9.53 31.26 17.65
C GLN A 1153 -10.15 32.68 17.48
N GLY A 1154 -10.66 33.38 18.50
CA GLY A 1154 -10.79 33.14 19.97
C GLY A 1154 -11.67 34.25 20.60
N GLY A 1155 -11.79 34.48 21.92
CA GLY A 1155 -11.21 33.86 23.13
C GLY A 1155 -11.51 34.71 24.40
N PHE A 1156 -10.97 34.33 25.58
CA PHE A 1156 -10.97 35.03 26.89
C PHE A 1156 -12.35 35.24 27.59
N SER A 1157 -12.57 35.24 28.92
CA SER A 1157 -11.88 34.92 30.21
C SER A 1157 -12.52 35.86 31.29
N PRO A 1158 -12.32 35.71 32.62
CA PRO A 1158 -12.02 34.53 33.46
C PRO A 1158 -12.95 34.46 34.73
N ALA A 1159 -12.61 33.60 35.72
CA ALA A 1159 -12.51 33.91 37.18
C ALA A 1159 -13.09 32.88 38.19
N ASP A 1160 -12.38 32.79 39.33
CA ASP A 1160 -12.74 32.44 40.72
C ASP A 1160 -13.30 31.06 41.15
N SER A 1161 -12.47 30.36 41.93
CA SER A 1161 -12.85 29.35 42.95
C SER A 1161 -13.26 30.03 44.27
N PRO A 1162 -13.94 29.36 45.23
CA PRO A 1162 -13.23 28.50 46.19
C PRO A 1162 -14.01 27.29 46.76
N GLY A 1163 -13.30 26.35 47.43
CA GLY A 1163 -13.89 25.35 48.34
C GLY A 1163 -14.00 25.87 49.80
N PRO A 1164 -13.88 25.04 50.86
CA PRO A 1164 -13.87 23.56 50.94
C PRO A 1164 -14.87 22.98 51.99
N GLY A 1165 -15.04 21.66 52.12
CA GLY A 1165 -15.96 21.07 53.12
C GLY A 1165 -15.81 19.57 53.45
N LYS A 1166 -15.42 19.27 54.69
CA LYS A 1166 -15.09 17.95 55.27
C LYS A 1166 -16.22 16.88 55.28
N ALA A 1167 -15.81 15.61 55.30
CA ALA A 1167 -16.57 14.39 55.67
C ALA A 1167 -16.88 14.33 57.20
N PRO A 1168 -17.41 13.23 57.83
CA PRO A 1168 -17.83 11.90 57.31
C PRO A 1168 -19.17 11.33 57.90
N GLN A 1169 -19.58 10.09 57.52
CA GLN A 1169 -19.76 8.93 58.45
C GLN A 1169 -20.63 7.75 57.91
N ASN A 1170 -20.09 6.54 58.04
CA ASN A 1170 -20.66 5.27 58.55
C ASN A 1170 -22.03 4.69 58.10
N GLY A 1171 -21.96 3.45 57.56
CA GLY A 1171 -22.84 2.33 57.95
C GLY A 1171 -23.73 1.72 56.85
N ASN A 1172 -24.20 0.46 56.95
CA ASN A 1172 -23.81 -0.66 57.84
C ASN A 1172 -24.44 -1.99 57.34
N ALA A 1173 -23.89 -3.15 57.78
CA ALA A 1173 -24.35 -4.54 57.54
C ALA A 1173 -24.33 -5.07 56.08
N ALA A 1174 -23.95 -6.30 55.71
CA ALA A 1174 -23.61 -7.60 56.34
C ALA A 1174 -24.66 -8.73 56.27
N LEU A 1175 -24.30 -9.79 55.52
CA LEU A 1175 -24.73 -11.21 55.50
C LEU A 1175 -23.67 -11.93 54.63
N GLN A 1176 -22.80 -12.86 55.09
CA GLN A 1176 -23.02 -14.24 55.57
C GLN A 1176 -23.64 -15.20 54.54
N SER A 1177 -23.16 -16.45 54.34
CA SER A 1177 -21.88 -17.11 54.71
C SER A 1177 -21.83 -18.58 54.23
N LEU A 1178 -20.70 -19.06 53.70
CA LEU A 1178 -20.14 -20.44 53.76
C LEU A 1178 -18.74 -20.37 53.07
N GLU A 1179 -17.58 -20.68 53.65
CA GLU A 1179 -17.06 -21.86 54.37
C GLU A 1179 -16.88 -23.12 53.48
N GLY A 1180 -15.71 -23.78 53.38
CA GLY A 1180 -14.35 -23.56 53.95
C GLY A 1180 -13.28 -23.29 52.86
N ARG A 1181 -12.01 -22.90 53.13
CA ARG A 1181 -11.01 -23.37 54.14
C ARG A 1181 -10.64 -24.86 53.94
N ILE A 1182 -9.36 -25.25 53.92
CA ILE A 1182 -8.21 -24.84 54.77
C ILE A 1182 -6.99 -24.39 53.92
N GLN A 1183 -6.45 -23.17 54.10
CA GLN A 1183 -5.12 -22.78 54.67
C GLN A 1183 -3.88 -23.46 54.04
N GLY A 1184 -2.74 -22.79 53.82
CA GLY A 1184 -2.23 -21.42 54.13
C GLY A 1184 -0.69 -21.46 54.06
N PHE A 1185 0.18 -20.47 54.34
CA PHE A 1185 0.23 -19.08 54.89
C PHE A 1185 1.60 -18.50 54.36
N ASN A 1186 2.00 -17.22 54.39
CA ASN A 1186 1.42 -15.85 54.46
C ASN A 1186 2.60 -14.82 54.65
N VAL A 1187 2.35 -13.49 54.57
CA VAL A 1187 3.21 -12.36 55.05
C VAL A 1187 4.31 -11.80 54.11
N ASP A 1188 3.93 -10.87 53.23
CA ASP A 1188 4.15 -9.39 53.32
C ASP A 1188 5.48 -8.73 53.81
N ILE A 1189 6.03 -7.83 52.95
CA ILE A 1189 6.31 -6.36 53.14
C ILE A 1189 7.24 -5.92 54.31
N PRO A 1190 8.25 -5.00 54.15
CA PRO A 1190 8.31 -3.75 53.33
C PRO A 1190 9.56 -3.61 52.42
N GLY A 1191 9.83 -2.55 51.61
CA GLY A 1191 9.30 -1.17 51.41
C GLY A 1191 10.47 -0.15 51.53
N ALA A 1192 10.58 1.04 50.93
CA ALA A 1192 9.76 1.95 50.11
C ALA A 1192 10.69 3.13 49.66
N GLU A 1193 10.15 4.23 49.12
CA GLU A 1193 10.87 5.40 48.52
C GLU A 1193 11.48 5.13 47.12
N GLY A 1194 11.30 5.98 46.10
CA GLY A 1194 10.37 7.11 45.98
C GLY A 1194 10.58 7.95 44.70
N GLY A 1195 9.50 8.26 43.97
CA GLY A 1195 9.55 9.15 42.78
C GLY A 1195 8.19 9.24 42.07
N ASP A 1196 7.57 10.42 42.09
CA ASP A 1196 6.33 10.71 41.37
C ASP A 1196 6.60 11.16 39.93
N LEU A 1197 5.76 10.75 38.97
CA LEU A 1197 5.26 11.61 37.89
C LEU A 1197 3.96 11.04 37.28
N GLU A 1198 3.12 11.91 36.71
CA GLU A 1198 1.71 11.61 36.43
C GLU A 1198 1.44 10.88 35.11
N SER A 1199 0.46 9.96 35.15
CA SER A 1199 -0.13 9.36 33.97
C SER A 1199 -1.07 10.33 33.23
N TRP A 1200 -1.09 10.24 31.90
CA TRP A 1200 -2.25 10.65 31.10
C TRP A 1200 -2.91 9.39 30.52
N PHE A 1201 -4.22 9.29 30.68
CA PHE A 1201 -5.03 8.22 30.11
C PHE A 1201 -5.48 8.57 28.68
N PHE A 1202 -5.45 7.56 27.82
CA PHE A 1202 -6.55 7.30 26.89
C PHE A 1202 -6.87 5.80 26.91
#